data_AF-A0A7W4VZC7-F1
#
_entry.id   AF-A0A7W4VZC7-F1
#
_cell.length_a   1.000
_cell.length_b   1.000
_cell.length_c   1.000
_cell.angle_alpha   90.00
_cell.angle_beta   90.00
_cell.angle_gamma   90.00
#
_symmetry.space_group_name_H-M   'P 1'
#
loop_
_entity.id
_entity.type
_entity.pdbx_description
1 polymer ?
#
loop_
_entity_poly.entity_id
_entity_poly.type
_entity_poly.pdbx_seq_one_letter_code
_entity_poly.pdbx_strand_id
1 'polypeptide(L)'
;MKHAAEFQIGLSWSAEQAAFDVTLHASTSDEVRFFELPHKPFRLDLVTLQALVPELDAYAVSLSQQLFAIPKLRDIFIEMATFAADAGILLHVRLMLDRLAPAEYHTVRWELLLDPRDGKPIALQPRMTFTRFVNPSAHRTVSLRTKGDLRALVVAADPEPSELARYGEFGGGGRPLQPINSQEEASRAERCLQPIATTVLCQRGKATLDGITALLRDADRQGHGYDIVYLIAHGALHEQGPVLYLDSESGGVAPVAGGLFAEAMTALDRPPTLVVLSSCETAASAADPEATSMGESAVALGPMLSGAGISTVIGMHGRATVPTVEAFMPMFFTTLQQTGSIYQAMLDARTAVRERWDWWAPVLLTRLRAGMIWYSPGYLTPGSAPSMQVFVDAMHDSMCTPIIGPRLSTGFFPDRQQIARGIAARLQVPITPGSSNDLARVSQYLAVAHDARYPRSVLVRYLTERVLEDGGLTEADIREADEQAPGQVAKGPRLNRLISQIGRRQRSQDPEDPYAILADLPFPIYFTTSFTTLLEDALADAHRPPNIVDFPWDGGRVTNRSNSRPDPGAPTVVRLFGGFDDPDSMVLTEDDYFKYLTTWTTAKSQVLKGLQSKLTNNNLLMMGFGLDDWDFRVLFRSIFTMGGATPRLRTLAHIAVQVTPESDVIEADAVQDYLEQYYSSTATHFAVRWGTPSELLTELRSQWSS
;
A
#
# COMPACT_ATOMS: atom_id res chain seq x y z
N MET A 1 -9.30 14.21 -7.74
CA MET A 1 -8.16 15.16 -7.75
C MET A 1 -8.44 16.56 -8.38
N LYS A 2 -9.37 17.36 -7.84
CA LYS A 2 -9.59 18.77 -8.26
C LYS A 2 -8.86 19.83 -7.39
N HIS A 3 -7.91 19.45 -6.53
CA HIS A 3 -7.60 20.28 -5.33
C HIS A 3 -6.12 20.53 -4.96
N ALA A 4 -5.13 20.11 -5.75
CA ALA A 4 -3.73 20.47 -5.49
C ALA A 4 -2.88 20.55 -6.78
N ALA A 5 -1.86 21.40 -6.76
CA ALA A 5 -0.80 21.46 -7.75
C ALA A 5 0.48 20.82 -7.18
N GLU A 6 1.36 20.31 -8.04
CA GLU A 6 2.63 19.72 -7.62
C GLU A 6 3.83 20.34 -8.32
N PHE A 7 4.92 20.49 -7.57
CA PHE A 7 6.21 20.90 -8.08
C PHE A 7 7.30 20.02 -7.47
N GLN A 8 7.99 19.26 -8.31
CA GLN A 8 9.05 18.34 -7.91
C GLN A 8 10.39 18.79 -8.49
N ILE A 9 11.38 18.88 -7.60
CA ILE A 9 12.79 19.10 -7.91
C ILE A 9 13.52 17.76 -7.76
N GLY A 10 14.03 17.20 -8.84
CA GLY A 10 14.90 16.02 -8.81
C GLY A 10 16.37 16.42 -8.86
N LEU A 11 17.16 15.88 -7.93
CA LEU A 11 18.62 16.02 -7.86
C LEU A 11 19.23 14.62 -7.97
N SER A 12 19.67 14.26 -9.19
CA SER A 12 20.27 12.94 -9.50
C SER A 12 21.79 13.03 -9.38
N TRP A 13 22.42 12.15 -8.60
CA TRP A 13 23.85 12.29 -8.29
C TRP A 13 24.73 11.72 -9.42
N SER A 14 25.67 12.53 -9.91
CA SER A 14 26.70 12.11 -10.86
C SER A 14 28.05 12.01 -10.15
N ALA A 15 28.48 10.77 -9.85
CA ALA A 15 29.77 10.52 -9.21
C ALA A 15 30.96 11.00 -10.06
N GLU A 16 30.85 10.95 -11.39
CA GLU A 16 31.88 11.43 -12.31
C GLU A 16 32.08 12.96 -12.22
N GLN A 17 31.00 13.69 -11.99
CA GLN A 17 31.01 15.16 -11.99
C GLN A 17 31.06 15.76 -10.58
N ALA A 18 30.92 14.92 -9.55
CA ALA A 18 30.73 15.28 -8.14
C ALA A 18 29.67 16.38 -8.00
N ALA A 19 28.52 16.18 -8.64
CA ALA A 19 27.48 17.17 -8.81
C ALA A 19 26.12 16.51 -9.16
N PHE A 20 25.05 17.30 -9.19
CA PHE A 20 23.70 16.82 -9.49
C PHE A 20 23.22 17.18 -10.90
N ASP A 21 22.61 16.23 -11.58
CA ASP A 21 21.72 16.51 -12.69
C ASP A 21 20.34 16.89 -12.14
N VAL A 22 19.78 18.01 -12.65
CA VAL A 22 18.52 18.55 -12.13
C VAL A 22 17.38 18.21 -13.08
N THR A 23 16.30 17.64 -12.55
CA THR A 23 15.06 17.39 -13.28
C THR A 23 13.90 18.13 -12.63
N LEU A 24 12.92 18.56 -13.42
CA LEU A 24 11.71 19.20 -12.89
C LEU A 24 10.47 18.50 -13.42
N HIS A 25 9.52 18.31 -12.51
CA HIS A 25 8.18 17.86 -12.84
C HIS A 25 7.17 18.82 -12.20
N ALA A 26 6.20 19.27 -12.99
CA ALA A 26 5.13 20.11 -12.51
C ALA A 26 3.79 19.60 -13.05
N SER A 27 2.80 19.50 -12.18
CA SER A 27 1.46 19.03 -12.56
C SER A 27 0.37 19.89 -11.93
N THR A 28 -0.71 20.07 -12.67
CA THR A 28 -1.99 20.63 -12.23
C THR A 28 -3.10 19.63 -12.55
N SER A 29 -4.36 19.94 -12.20
CA SER A 29 -5.50 19.07 -12.51
C SER A 29 -5.72 18.83 -14.01
N ASP A 30 -5.23 19.72 -14.86
CA ASP A 30 -5.54 19.73 -16.30
C ASP A 30 -4.31 19.41 -17.17
N GLU A 31 -3.10 19.50 -16.61
CA GLU A 31 -1.86 19.37 -17.39
C GLU A 31 -0.72 18.79 -16.55
N VAL A 32 0.03 17.85 -17.14
CA VAL A 32 1.28 17.34 -16.58
C VAL A 32 2.42 17.76 -17.49
N ARG A 33 3.41 18.48 -16.96
CA ARG A 33 4.57 18.97 -17.69
C ARG A 33 5.87 18.38 -17.13
N PHE A 34 6.65 17.76 -18.03
CA PHE A 34 7.98 17.25 -17.73
C PHE A 34 9.03 18.19 -18.35
N PHE A 35 10.02 18.58 -17.56
CA PHE A 35 11.11 19.42 -18.03
C PHE A 35 12.46 18.83 -17.64
N GLU A 36 13.24 18.48 -18.66
CA GLU A 36 14.69 18.37 -18.48
C GLU A 36 15.30 19.78 -18.49
N LEU A 37 16.22 20.00 -17.55
CA LEU A 37 16.98 21.24 -17.40
C LEU A 37 18.34 21.13 -18.12
N PRO A 38 19.04 22.25 -18.37
CA PRO A 38 20.20 22.26 -19.26
C PRO A 38 21.42 21.47 -18.74
N HIS A 39 22.30 21.09 -19.66
CA HIS A 39 23.53 20.27 -19.52
C HIS A 39 24.55 20.63 -18.41
N LYS A 40 24.37 21.69 -17.61
CA LYS A 40 25.34 22.05 -16.57
C LYS A 40 24.93 21.44 -15.22
N PRO A 41 25.78 20.61 -14.61
CA PRO A 41 25.46 19.98 -13.35
C PRO A 41 25.40 21.01 -12.21
N PHE A 42 24.44 20.85 -11.30
CA PHE A 42 24.26 21.65 -10.11
C PHE A 42 25.26 21.23 -9.03
N ARG A 43 26.07 22.19 -8.56
CA ARG A 43 26.99 22.00 -7.44
C ARG A 43 26.53 22.86 -6.26
N LEU A 44 26.18 22.20 -5.16
CA LEU A 44 25.88 22.86 -3.90
C LEU A 44 27.18 23.11 -3.14
N ASP A 45 27.42 24.35 -2.73
CA ASP A 45 28.57 24.73 -1.92
C ASP A 45 28.31 24.39 -0.44
N LEU A 46 28.64 23.14 -0.10
CA LEU A 46 28.51 22.61 1.26
C LEU A 46 29.42 23.34 2.25
N VAL A 47 30.58 23.86 1.82
CA VAL A 47 31.53 24.54 2.72
C VAL A 47 30.91 25.83 3.24
N THR A 48 30.33 26.63 2.34
CA THR A 48 29.62 27.84 2.72
C THR A 48 28.41 27.53 3.61
N LEU A 49 27.63 26.50 3.29
CA LEU A 49 26.48 26.10 4.11
C LEU A 49 26.91 25.64 5.51
N GLN A 50 27.98 24.86 5.61
CA GLN A 50 28.50 24.37 6.89
C GLN A 50 28.98 25.52 7.78
N ALA A 51 29.64 26.53 7.21
CA ALA A 51 30.06 27.72 7.94
C ALA A 51 28.86 28.56 8.47
N LEU A 52 27.70 28.47 7.82
CA LEU A 52 26.48 29.21 8.19
C LEU A 52 25.56 28.44 9.15
N VAL A 53 25.91 27.22 9.57
CA VAL A 53 25.11 26.41 10.50
C VAL A 53 24.66 27.16 11.77
N PRO A 54 25.49 28.02 12.40
CA PRO A 54 25.08 28.81 13.56
C PRO A 54 24.10 29.95 13.24
N GLU A 55 24.07 30.43 12.00
CA GLU A 55 23.25 31.55 11.53
C GLU A 55 22.13 31.05 10.59
N LEU A 56 21.09 30.44 11.17
CA LEU A 56 20.02 29.76 10.43
C LEU A 56 19.38 30.59 9.32
N ASP A 57 19.15 31.89 9.54
CA ASP A 57 18.57 32.77 8.53
C ASP A 57 19.51 32.97 7.33
N ALA A 58 20.82 33.18 7.61
CA ALA A 58 21.83 33.31 6.56
C ALA A 58 22.02 31.98 5.81
N TYR A 59 21.98 30.85 6.53
CA TYR A 59 21.96 29.51 5.94
C TYR A 59 20.78 29.34 4.97
N ALA A 60 19.57 29.69 5.39
CA ALA A 60 18.35 29.57 4.59
C ALA A 60 18.41 30.41 3.31
N VAL A 61 18.90 31.65 3.43
CA VAL A 61 19.12 32.55 2.29
C VAL A 61 20.16 31.97 1.33
N SER A 62 21.32 31.52 1.83
CA SER A 62 22.38 30.94 0.99
C SER A 62 21.91 29.68 0.25
N LEU A 63 21.27 28.74 0.97
CA LEU A 63 20.73 27.52 0.38
C LEU A 63 19.75 27.82 -0.76
N SER A 64 18.81 28.75 -0.50
CA SER A 64 17.78 29.11 -1.47
C SER A 64 18.37 29.82 -2.68
N GLN A 65 19.33 30.73 -2.47
CA GLN A 65 20.03 31.43 -3.56
C GLN A 65 20.81 30.46 -4.45
N GLN A 66 21.49 29.46 -3.87
CA GLN A 66 22.22 28.46 -4.64
C GLN A 66 21.28 27.60 -5.50
N LEU A 67 20.16 27.12 -4.95
CA LEU A 67 19.21 26.28 -5.68
C LEU A 67 18.44 27.07 -6.77
N PHE A 68 17.91 28.25 -6.42
CA PHE A 68 17.14 29.11 -7.33
C PHE A 68 18.03 29.98 -8.25
N ALA A 69 19.36 29.84 -8.19
CA ALA A 69 20.26 30.37 -9.21
C ALA A 69 20.01 29.73 -10.59
N ILE A 70 19.40 28.54 -10.62
CA ILE A 70 18.93 27.87 -11.83
C ILE A 70 17.66 28.60 -12.32
N PRO A 71 17.72 29.44 -13.38
CA PRO A 71 16.62 30.36 -13.70
C PRO A 71 15.33 29.62 -14.03
N LYS A 72 15.41 28.53 -14.80
CA LYS A 72 14.24 27.73 -15.18
C LYS A 72 13.57 27.03 -13.99
N LEU A 73 14.32 26.62 -12.97
CA LEU A 73 13.75 26.08 -11.72
C LEU A 73 12.98 27.15 -10.97
N ARG A 74 13.60 28.32 -10.77
CA ARG A 74 12.98 29.48 -10.11
C ARG A 74 11.71 29.91 -10.83
N ASP A 75 11.78 30.08 -12.15
CA ASP A 75 10.67 30.64 -12.93
C ASP A 75 9.46 29.69 -12.93
N ILE A 76 9.67 28.37 -13.07
CA ILE A 76 8.58 27.37 -12.98
C ILE A 76 8.01 27.28 -11.55
N PHE A 77 8.86 27.34 -10.52
CA PHE A 77 8.38 27.38 -9.14
C PHE A 77 7.45 28.58 -8.92
N ILE A 78 7.85 29.77 -9.38
CA ILE A 78 7.05 31.00 -9.26
C ILE A 78 5.71 30.84 -9.99
N GLU A 79 5.73 30.29 -11.21
CA GLU A 79 4.51 30.00 -11.99
C GLU A 79 3.55 29.10 -11.20
N MET A 80 4.04 27.94 -10.74
CA MET A 80 3.22 26.95 -10.02
C MET A 80 2.68 27.48 -8.69
N ALA A 81 3.52 28.20 -7.95
CA ALA A 81 3.13 28.77 -6.66
C ALA A 81 2.15 29.94 -6.81
N THR A 82 2.21 30.68 -7.93
CA THR A 82 1.23 31.73 -8.25
C THR A 82 -0.09 31.10 -8.67
N PHE A 83 -0.06 30.11 -9.56
CA PHE A 83 -1.25 29.37 -9.97
C PHE A 83 -1.99 28.76 -8.78
N ALA A 84 -1.27 28.07 -7.88
CA ALA A 84 -1.88 27.44 -6.71
C ALA A 84 -2.52 28.47 -5.77
N ALA A 85 -1.88 29.63 -5.59
CA ALA A 85 -2.40 30.73 -4.78
C ALA A 85 -3.68 31.33 -5.40
N ASP A 86 -3.67 31.62 -6.71
CA ASP A 86 -4.81 32.20 -7.43
C ASP A 86 -6.01 31.24 -7.47
N ALA A 87 -5.75 29.94 -7.65
CA ALA A 87 -6.78 28.90 -7.64
C ALA A 87 -7.24 28.53 -6.22
N GLY A 88 -6.55 28.99 -5.18
CA GLY A 88 -6.85 28.63 -3.79
C GLY A 88 -6.73 27.12 -3.54
N ILE A 89 -5.70 26.48 -4.08
CA ILE A 89 -5.40 25.05 -3.90
C ILE A 89 -4.06 24.84 -3.19
N LEU A 90 -3.80 23.62 -2.73
CA LEU A 90 -2.50 23.25 -2.15
C LEU A 90 -1.41 23.19 -3.22
N LEU A 91 -0.18 23.60 -2.89
CA LEU A 91 1.02 23.30 -3.67
C LEU A 91 1.89 22.27 -2.91
N HIS A 92 2.08 21.10 -3.50
CA HIS A 92 3.01 20.10 -2.99
C HIS A 92 4.40 20.30 -3.59
N VAL A 93 5.35 20.75 -2.77
CA VAL A 93 6.76 20.89 -3.14
C VAL A 93 7.51 19.62 -2.73
N ARG A 94 8.06 18.91 -3.70
CA ARG A 94 8.81 17.66 -3.50
C ARG A 94 10.27 17.83 -3.86
N LEU A 95 11.16 17.49 -2.97
CA LEU A 95 12.59 17.37 -3.26
C LEU A 95 12.96 15.90 -3.38
N MET A 96 13.24 15.43 -4.59
CA MET A 96 13.76 14.10 -4.83
C MET A 96 15.28 14.13 -4.86
N LEU A 97 15.92 13.66 -3.79
CA LEU A 97 17.38 13.56 -3.69
C LEU A 97 17.81 12.11 -3.95
N ASP A 98 18.76 11.93 -4.85
CA ASP A 98 19.30 10.60 -5.17
C ASP A 98 19.86 9.92 -3.93
N ARG A 99 19.48 8.67 -3.72
CA ARG A 99 19.98 7.82 -2.63
C ARG A 99 21.47 7.51 -2.72
N LEU A 100 22.07 7.68 -3.91
CA LEU A 100 23.50 7.47 -4.15
C LEU A 100 24.33 8.74 -3.91
N ALA A 101 23.69 9.86 -3.55
CA ALA A 101 24.41 11.06 -3.15
C ALA A 101 25.20 10.80 -1.86
N PRO A 102 26.39 11.42 -1.69
CA PRO A 102 27.13 11.39 -0.44
C PRO A 102 26.28 11.85 0.76
N ALA A 103 26.59 11.31 1.95
CA ALA A 103 25.81 11.52 3.17
C ALA A 103 25.66 13.02 3.51
N GLU A 104 26.69 13.83 3.23
CA GLU A 104 26.68 15.28 3.49
C GLU A 104 25.54 16.02 2.76
N TYR A 105 25.05 15.51 1.63
CA TYR A 105 23.93 16.13 0.92
C TYR A 105 22.58 15.80 1.55
N HIS A 106 22.47 14.64 2.20
CA HIS A 106 21.29 14.26 2.96
C HIS A 106 21.18 15.06 4.27
N THR A 107 22.31 15.51 4.84
CA THR A 107 22.35 16.36 6.04
C THR A 107 22.14 17.86 5.76
N VAL A 108 21.94 18.25 4.50
CA VAL A 108 21.50 19.62 4.18
C VAL A 108 20.09 19.85 4.73
N ARG A 109 19.88 20.99 5.41
CA ARG A 109 18.59 21.41 6.00
C ARG A 109 17.62 21.96 4.94
N TRP A 110 17.21 21.11 4.00
CA TRP A 110 16.36 21.46 2.87
C TRP A 110 15.00 22.07 3.27
N GLU A 111 14.53 21.79 4.48
CA GLU A 111 13.30 22.34 5.05
C GLU A 111 13.36 23.86 5.21
N LEU A 112 14.56 24.44 5.28
CA LEU A 112 14.81 25.88 5.36
C LEU A 112 14.74 26.60 4.00
N LEU A 113 14.40 25.91 2.91
CA LEU A 113 14.22 26.55 1.61
C LEU A 113 13.19 27.68 1.67
N LEU A 114 13.56 28.84 1.16
CA LEU A 114 12.76 30.05 1.11
C LEU A 114 12.10 30.17 -0.27
N ASP A 115 10.87 30.66 -0.29
CA ASP A 115 10.15 30.99 -1.51
C ASP A 115 10.81 32.21 -2.18
N PRO A 116 11.25 32.12 -3.45
CA PRO A 116 11.92 33.20 -4.16
C PRO A 116 11.03 34.43 -4.40
N ARG A 117 9.70 34.34 -4.19
CA ARG A 117 8.76 35.45 -4.39
C ARG A 117 8.74 36.41 -3.20
N ASP A 118 8.82 35.89 -1.98
CA ASP A 118 8.62 36.68 -0.76
C ASP A 118 9.64 36.39 0.37
N GLY A 119 10.57 35.45 0.16
CA GLY A 119 11.63 35.10 1.10
C GLY A 119 11.15 34.32 2.33
N LYS A 120 9.89 33.85 2.37
CA LYS A 120 9.38 33.08 3.50
C LYS A 120 9.66 31.58 3.35
N PRO A 121 9.85 30.83 4.46
CA PRO A 121 10.11 29.39 4.38
C PRO A 121 8.96 28.63 3.71
N ILE A 122 9.26 27.88 2.64
CA ILE A 122 8.29 27.09 1.86
C ILE A 122 7.53 26.14 2.79
N ALA A 123 8.24 25.49 3.71
CA ALA A 123 7.69 24.49 4.62
C ALA A 123 6.77 25.04 5.73
N LEU A 124 6.62 26.37 5.83
CA LEU A 124 5.74 27.05 6.79
C LEU A 124 4.65 27.88 6.10
N GLN A 125 4.64 27.97 4.76
CA GLN A 125 3.65 28.77 4.08
C GLN A 125 2.27 28.09 4.12
N PRO A 126 1.20 28.87 4.33
CA PRO A 126 -0.16 28.34 4.23
C PRO A 126 -0.36 27.69 2.86
N ARG A 127 -0.94 26.49 2.84
CA ARG A 127 -1.24 25.72 1.62
C ARG A 127 -0.02 25.35 0.78
N MET A 128 1.19 25.36 1.34
CA MET A 128 2.37 24.78 0.71
C MET A 128 2.92 23.67 1.61
N THR A 129 3.14 22.49 1.03
CA THR A 129 3.77 21.39 1.76
C THR A 129 5.16 21.13 1.18
N PHE A 130 6.09 20.71 2.03
CA PHE A 130 7.46 20.38 1.63
C PHE A 130 7.84 19.00 2.13
N THR A 131 8.26 18.13 1.20
CA THR A 131 8.64 16.74 1.48
C THR A 131 9.90 16.33 0.73
N ARG A 132 10.66 15.40 1.32
CA ARG A 132 11.75 14.71 0.63
C ARG A 132 11.18 13.44 0.01
N PHE A 133 11.19 13.36 -1.31
CA PHE A 133 10.66 12.22 -2.05
C PHE A 133 11.78 11.21 -2.34
N VAL A 134 11.56 9.93 -2.08
CA VAL A 134 12.57 8.89 -2.27
C VAL A 134 12.14 7.97 -3.40
N ASN A 135 13.04 7.72 -4.36
CA ASN A 135 12.82 6.72 -5.40
C ASN A 135 13.21 5.34 -4.83
N PRO A 136 12.27 4.39 -4.69
CA PRO A 136 12.55 3.09 -4.09
C PRO A 136 13.52 2.27 -4.94
N SER A 137 14.33 1.42 -4.28
CA SER A 137 15.21 0.47 -4.99
C SER A 137 14.45 -0.76 -5.53
N ALA A 138 13.30 -1.08 -4.94
CA ALA A 138 12.41 -2.16 -5.32
C ALA A 138 10.96 -1.69 -5.31
N HIS A 139 10.21 -2.00 -6.39
CA HIS A 139 8.80 -1.64 -6.48
C HIS A 139 7.98 -2.60 -5.62
N ARG A 140 7.56 -2.15 -4.43
CA ARG A 140 6.69 -2.90 -3.53
C ARG A 140 5.35 -2.20 -3.40
N THR A 141 4.26 -2.92 -3.71
CA THR A 141 2.89 -2.47 -3.47
C THR A 141 2.71 -2.16 -1.99
N VAL A 142 2.16 -0.99 -1.67
CA VAL A 142 1.83 -0.59 -0.30
C VAL A 142 0.42 -1.10 0.01
N SER A 143 0.32 -1.96 1.02
CA SER A 143 -0.94 -2.53 1.47
C SER A 143 -1.48 -1.74 2.64
N LEU A 144 -2.20 -0.65 2.36
CA LEU A 144 -2.84 0.18 3.37
C LEU A 144 -3.94 -0.58 4.14
N ARG A 145 -4.14 -0.21 5.41
CA ARG A 145 -5.30 -0.61 6.23
C ARG A 145 -6.34 0.50 6.28
N THR A 146 -7.54 0.17 6.78
CA THR A 146 -8.49 1.19 7.20
C THR A 146 -7.93 1.92 8.43
N LYS A 147 -8.39 3.15 8.66
CA LYS A 147 -8.02 3.93 9.84
C LYS A 147 -8.27 3.19 11.17
N GLY A 148 -9.35 2.41 11.26
CA GLY A 148 -9.75 1.70 12.49
C GLY A 148 -8.86 0.50 12.80
N ASP A 149 -8.22 -0.08 11.79
CA ASP A 149 -7.43 -1.31 11.92
C ASP A 149 -5.93 -1.05 12.07
N LEU A 150 -5.52 0.22 12.16
CA LEU A 150 -4.12 0.60 12.31
C LEU A 150 -3.56 0.07 13.63
N ARG A 151 -2.31 -0.38 13.58
CA ARG A 151 -1.56 -0.85 14.75
C ARG A 151 -0.21 -0.17 14.81
N ALA A 152 0.20 0.20 16.02
CA ALA A 152 1.48 0.84 16.28
C ALA A 152 2.36 0.01 17.21
N LEU A 153 3.66 0.01 16.96
CA LEU A 153 4.70 -0.48 17.85
C LEU A 153 5.56 0.70 18.30
N VAL A 154 5.52 1.02 19.59
CA VAL A 154 6.43 2.00 20.20
C VAL A 154 7.60 1.25 20.80
N VAL A 155 8.82 1.62 20.41
CA VAL A 155 10.06 1.05 20.94
C VAL A 155 10.84 2.16 21.60
N ALA A 156 11.29 1.97 22.84
CA ALA A 156 12.15 2.92 23.53
C ALA A 156 13.36 2.21 24.14
N ALA A 157 14.54 2.46 23.58
CA ALA A 157 15.80 1.93 24.07
C ALA A 157 16.30 2.79 25.25
N ASP A 158 16.64 2.14 26.36
CA ASP A 158 17.25 2.75 27.54
C ASP A 158 18.36 1.83 28.06
N PRO A 159 19.47 1.71 27.30
CA PRO A 159 20.60 0.88 27.69
C PRO A 159 21.31 1.48 28.91
N GLU A 160 22.15 0.67 29.56
CA GLU A 160 22.84 1.07 30.79
C GLU A 160 23.61 2.42 30.63
N PRO A 161 23.27 3.45 31.43
CA PRO A 161 23.82 4.81 31.30
C PRO A 161 25.35 4.90 31.24
N SER A 162 26.04 4.08 32.04
CA SER A 162 27.50 4.11 32.14
C SER A 162 28.19 3.56 30.89
N GLU A 163 27.55 2.66 30.14
CA GLU A 163 28.03 2.18 28.85
C GLU A 163 27.65 3.16 27.74
N LEU A 164 26.41 3.68 27.77
CA LEU A 164 25.89 4.65 26.80
C LEU A 164 26.75 5.91 26.72
N ALA A 165 27.19 6.42 27.86
CA ALA A 165 28.06 7.58 27.97
C ALA A 165 29.35 7.47 27.12
N ARG A 166 29.87 6.25 26.91
CA ARG A 166 31.12 6.00 26.17
C ARG A 166 31.01 6.22 24.66
N TYR A 167 29.79 6.19 24.12
CA TYR A 167 29.56 6.30 22.67
C TYR A 167 29.44 7.75 22.18
N GLY A 168 29.37 8.72 23.11
CA GLY A 168 29.31 10.15 22.79
C GLY A 168 30.67 10.83 22.55
N GLU A 169 31.79 10.15 22.83
CA GLU A 169 33.14 10.76 22.83
C GLU A 169 33.97 10.49 21.56
N PHE A 170 33.43 9.82 20.54
CA PHE A 170 34.17 9.52 19.32
C PHE A 170 34.38 10.79 18.47
N GLY A 171 35.65 11.19 18.28
CA GLY A 171 36.06 12.32 17.44
C GLY A 171 36.76 13.48 18.17
N GLY A 172 37.08 13.36 19.46
CA GLY A 172 37.91 14.36 20.17
C GLY A 172 37.18 15.65 20.58
N GLY A 173 35.86 15.71 20.43
CA GLY A 173 35.01 16.86 20.86
C GLY A 173 33.55 16.54 21.21
N GLY A 174 33.13 15.28 21.20
CA GLY A 174 31.74 14.89 21.48
C GLY A 174 31.39 14.82 22.98
N ARG A 175 30.11 15.02 23.32
CA ARG A 175 29.59 14.90 24.70
C ARG A 175 29.03 13.48 24.94
N PRO A 176 29.16 12.94 26.17
CA PRO A 176 28.54 11.67 26.53
C PRO A 176 27.03 11.64 26.26
N LEU A 177 26.56 10.60 25.60
CA LEU A 177 25.13 10.36 25.38
C LEU A 177 24.42 10.23 26.73
N GLN A 178 23.29 10.94 26.87
CA GLN A 178 22.51 10.97 28.10
C GLN A 178 21.43 9.88 28.11
N PRO A 179 21.05 9.32 29.28
CA PRO A 179 19.97 8.35 29.36
C PRO A 179 18.65 8.89 28.84
N ILE A 180 17.84 8.02 28.23
CA ILE A 180 16.48 8.32 27.80
C ILE A 180 15.54 7.77 28.87
N ASN A 181 14.57 8.56 29.33
CA ASN A 181 13.50 8.02 30.17
C ASN A 181 12.53 7.21 29.29
N SER A 182 12.88 5.95 28.98
CA SER A 182 12.13 5.13 28.02
C SER A 182 10.65 5.00 28.38
N GLN A 183 10.31 4.92 29.66
CA GLN A 183 8.93 4.80 30.12
C GLN A 183 8.14 6.09 29.84
N GLU A 184 8.71 7.26 30.16
CA GLU A 184 8.03 8.55 29.96
C GLU A 184 7.88 8.88 28.46
N GLU A 185 8.94 8.66 27.68
CA GLU A 185 8.92 8.89 26.24
C GLU A 185 7.98 7.91 25.52
N ALA A 186 7.97 6.64 25.92
CA ALA A 186 7.01 5.67 25.38
C ALA A 186 5.56 6.06 25.72
N SER A 187 5.27 6.45 26.96
CA SER A 187 3.92 6.92 27.35
C SER A 187 3.52 8.22 26.65
N ARG A 188 4.47 9.04 26.22
CA ARG A 188 4.20 10.24 25.42
C ARG A 188 3.87 9.88 23.97
N ALA A 189 4.66 9.00 23.35
CA ALA A 189 4.39 8.50 22.01
C ALA A 189 3.04 7.77 21.95
N GLU A 190 2.75 6.91 22.92
CA GLU A 190 1.48 6.19 23.03
C GLU A 190 0.27 7.15 23.12
N ARG A 191 0.36 8.22 23.91
CA ARG A 191 -0.68 9.26 23.98
C ARG A 191 -0.90 9.97 22.65
N CYS A 192 0.17 10.23 21.89
CA CYS A 192 0.06 10.86 20.56
C CYS A 192 -0.64 9.93 19.56
N LEU A 193 -0.44 8.62 19.70
CA LEU A 193 -0.97 7.61 18.78
C LEU A 193 -2.44 7.26 19.02
N GLN A 194 -3.05 7.64 20.15
CA GLN A 194 -4.46 7.36 20.43
C GLN A 194 -5.38 7.90 19.30
N PRO A 195 -6.37 7.11 18.85
CA PRO A 195 -6.86 5.84 19.41
C PRO A 195 -6.21 4.57 18.79
N ILE A 196 -5.10 4.68 18.07
CA ILE A 196 -4.44 3.53 17.41
C ILE A 196 -4.01 2.48 18.46
N ALA A 197 -4.32 1.21 18.19
CA ALA A 197 -3.92 0.10 19.05
C ALA A 197 -2.38 0.01 19.11
N THR A 198 -1.81 0.26 20.29
CA THR A 198 -0.36 0.42 20.46
C THR A 198 0.23 -0.69 21.33
N THR A 199 1.32 -1.31 20.87
CA THR A 199 2.18 -2.20 21.66
C THR A 199 3.44 -1.43 22.05
N VAL A 200 3.91 -1.57 23.30
CA VAL A 200 5.07 -0.84 23.80
C VAL A 200 6.19 -1.81 24.19
N LEU A 201 7.40 -1.56 23.67
CA LEU A 201 8.65 -2.24 24.00
C LEU A 201 9.65 -1.24 24.58
N CYS A 202 9.63 -1.04 25.91
CA CYS A 202 10.49 -0.08 26.60
C CYS A 202 11.29 -0.68 27.78
N GLN A 203 11.19 -2.00 27.98
CA GLN A 203 11.93 -2.68 29.06
C GLN A 203 13.41 -2.81 28.69
N ARG A 204 14.31 -2.37 29.58
CA ARG A 204 15.75 -2.50 29.40
C ARG A 204 16.13 -3.97 29.12
N GLY A 205 16.93 -4.17 28.08
CA GLY A 205 17.35 -5.48 27.60
C GLY A 205 16.33 -6.18 26.68
N LYS A 206 15.22 -5.51 26.37
CA LYS A 206 14.19 -6.02 25.45
C LYS A 206 14.07 -5.19 24.19
N ALA A 207 14.42 -3.90 24.20
CA ALA A 207 14.48 -3.05 23.01
C ALA A 207 15.72 -3.35 22.15
N THR A 208 16.01 -4.64 21.95
CA THR A 208 17.10 -5.16 21.10
C THR A 208 16.61 -5.29 19.66
N LEU A 209 17.51 -5.34 18.67
CA LEU A 209 17.12 -5.59 17.28
C LEU A 209 16.31 -6.89 17.13
N ASP A 210 16.73 -7.96 17.82
CA ASP A 210 16.05 -9.26 17.80
C ASP A 210 14.68 -9.20 18.46
N GLY A 211 14.54 -8.47 19.58
CA GLY A 211 13.26 -8.26 20.26
C GLY A 211 12.25 -7.51 19.40
N ILE A 212 12.70 -6.44 18.72
CA ILE A 212 11.90 -5.68 17.77
C ILE A 212 11.48 -6.59 16.59
N THR A 213 12.44 -7.31 16.00
CA THR A 213 12.20 -8.15 14.83
C THR A 213 11.28 -9.33 15.15
N ALA A 214 11.39 -9.94 16.33
CA ALA A 214 10.51 -11.00 16.77
C ALA A 214 9.06 -10.53 16.87
N LEU A 215 8.80 -9.39 17.52
CA LEU A 215 7.45 -8.81 17.61
C LEU A 215 6.86 -8.49 16.23
N LEU A 216 7.66 -7.89 15.35
CA LEU A 216 7.22 -7.56 14.00
C LEU A 216 6.86 -8.83 13.20
N ARG A 217 7.71 -9.86 13.22
CA ARG A 217 7.49 -11.11 12.49
C ARG A 217 6.32 -11.91 13.05
N ASP A 218 6.18 -11.99 14.36
CA ASP A 218 5.09 -12.74 14.99
C ASP A 218 3.73 -12.06 14.70
N ALA A 219 3.69 -10.73 14.75
CA ALA A 219 2.50 -9.97 14.38
C ALA A 219 2.16 -10.12 12.88
N ASP A 220 3.16 -10.03 12.00
CA ASP A 220 3.00 -10.17 10.55
C ASP A 220 2.44 -11.56 10.17
N ARG A 221 3.01 -12.64 10.72
CA ARG A 221 2.52 -14.02 10.52
C ARG A 221 1.07 -14.24 10.96
N GLN A 222 0.62 -13.50 11.97
CA GLN A 222 -0.75 -13.57 12.48
C GLN A 222 -1.73 -12.66 11.72
N GLY A 223 -1.31 -12.01 10.63
CA GLY A 223 -2.13 -11.01 9.91
C GLY A 223 -2.31 -9.69 10.68
N HIS A 224 -1.56 -9.52 11.76
CA HIS A 224 -1.66 -8.44 12.74
C HIS A 224 -0.44 -7.50 12.72
N GLY A 225 0.30 -7.47 11.61
CA GLY A 225 1.47 -6.62 11.42
C GLY A 225 1.22 -5.15 11.75
N TYR A 226 2.28 -4.47 12.18
CA TYR A 226 2.24 -3.07 12.62
C TYR A 226 2.40 -2.12 11.43
N ASP A 227 1.51 -1.13 11.35
CA ASP A 227 1.52 -0.11 10.28
C ASP A 227 2.43 1.07 10.65
N ILE A 228 2.59 1.33 11.96
CA ILE A 228 3.42 2.41 12.50
C ILE A 228 4.47 1.83 13.44
N VAL A 229 5.75 2.14 13.22
CA VAL A 229 6.82 1.88 14.20
C VAL A 229 7.36 3.22 14.68
N TYR A 230 7.25 3.49 15.98
CA TYR A 230 7.78 4.69 16.61
C TYR A 230 9.00 4.28 17.44
N LEU A 231 10.20 4.54 16.92
CA LEU A 231 11.47 4.23 17.57
C LEU A 231 12.01 5.45 18.32
N ILE A 232 12.26 5.26 19.61
CA ILE A 232 12.94 6.18 20.51
C ILE A 232 14.28 5.56 20.88
N ALA A 233 15.36 6.05 20.28
CA ALA A 233 16.71 5.53 20.54
C ALA A 233 17.77 6.58 20.21
N HIS A 234 18.98 6.41 20.75
CA HIS A 234 20.12 7.21 20.33
C HIS A 234 20.65 6.74 18.97
N GLY A 235 21.30 7.65 18.24
CA GLY A 235 21.98 7.32 16.99
C GLY A 235 23.15 8.25 16.70
N ALA A 236 24.04 7.80 15.82
CA ALA A 236 25.19 8.58 15.35
C ALA A 236 25.46 8.29 13.87
N LEU A 237 26.01 9.26 13.16
CA LEU A 237 26.49 9.08 11.78
C LEU A 237 28.00 8.83 11.83
N HIS A 238 28.42 7.61 11.50
CA HIS A 238 29.84 7.23 11.40
C HIS A 238 30.29 7.25 9.94
N GLU A 239 31.60 7.18 9.68
CA GLU A 239 32.15 7.08 8.31
C GLU A 239 31.54 5.93 7.49
N GLN A 240 31.17 4.83 8.17
CA GLN A 240 30.57 3.64 7.54
C GLN A 240 29.04 3.76 7.36
N GLY A 241 28.41 4.81 7.87
CA GLY A 241 26.97 5.05 7.79
C GLY A 241 26.28 5.27 9.15
N PRO A 242 24.95 5.38 9.15
CA PRO A 242 24.17 5.61 10.37
C PRO A 242 24.19 4.38 11.28
N VAL A 243 24.29 4.63 12.59
CA VAL A 243 24.22 3.63 13.66
C VAL A 243 23.14 4.03 14.66
N LEU A 244 22.36 3.05 15.12
CA LEU A 244 21.41 3.14 16.22
C LEU A 244 21.99 2.46 17.46
N TYR A 245 21.82 3.05 18.64
CA TYR A 245 22.22 2.46 19.91
C TYR A 245 20.97 1.89 20.60
N LEU A 246 20.81 0.58 20.49
CA LEU A 246 19.72 -0.19 21.08
C LEU A 246 20.16 -0.88 22.36
N ASP A 247 19.23 -1.56 23.03
CA ASP A 247 19.58 -2.41 24.16
C ASP A 247 20.35 -3.66 23.65
N SER A 248 21.31 -4.14 24.44
CA SER A 248 21.79 -5.52 24.36
C SER A 248 20.94 -6.44 25.24
N GLU A 249 21.00 -7.76 25.05
CA GLU A 249 20.25 -8.71 25.90
C GLU A 249 20.61 -8.60 27.40
N SER A 250 21.82 -8.12 27.71
CA SER A 250 22.26 -7.87 29.10
C SER A 250 21.78 -6.53 29.66
N GLY A 251 21.04 -5.73 28.88
CA GLY A 251 20.61 -4.38 29.24
C GLY A 251 21.69 -3.30 29.04
N GLY A 252 22.82 -3.65 28.44
CA GLY A 252 23.87 -2.71 28.03
C GLY A 252 23.59 -2.09 26.66
N VAL A 253 24.61 -1.54 26.02
CA VAL A 253 24.46 -0.90 24.70
C VAL A 253 24.80 -1.86 23.56
N ALA A 254 23.92 -1.97 22.56
CA ALA A 254 24.16 -2.65 21.30
C ALA A 254 24.16 -1.64 20.12
N PRO A 255 25.33 -1.33 19.54
CA PRO A 255 25.40 -0.57 18.29
C PRO A 255 24.88 -1.40 17.12
N VAL A 256 23.88 -0.88 16.41
CA VAL A 256 23.23 -1.52 15.27
C VAL A 256 23.42 -0.65 14.04
N ALA A 257 24.04 -1.20 13.00
CA ALA A 257 24.16 -0.52 11.71
C ALA A 257 22.77 -0.27 11.12
N GLY A 258 22.54 0.94 10.60
CA GLY A 258 21.25 1.34 10.04
C GLY A 258 20.77 0.45 8.89
N GLY A 259 21.71 -0.08 8.08
CA GLY A 259 21.40 -1.06 7.04
C GLY A 259 20.76 -2.34 7.58
N LEU A 260 21.28 -2.89 8.68
CA LEU A 260 20.71 -4.08 9.32
C LEU A 260 19.31 -3.81 9.90
N PHE A 261 19.11 -2.63 10.48
CA PHE A 261 17.79 -2.22 10.94
C PHE A 261 16.79 -2.11 9.77
N ALA A 262 17.20 -1.50 8.65
CA ALA A 262 16.35 -1.38 7.47
C ALA A 262 15.99 -2.74 6.84
N GLU A 263 16.96 -3.66 6.76
CA GLU A 263 16.73 -5.04 6.32
C GLU A 263 15.72 -5.77 7.23
N ALA A 264 15.85 -5.61 8.55
CA ALA A 264 14.94 -6.23 9.51
C ALA A 264 13.49 -5.74 9.34
N MET A 265 13.27 -4.43 9.10
CA MET A 265 11.93 -3.88 8.89
C MET A 265 11.29 -4.32 7.57
N THR A 266 12.11 -4.60 6.55
CA THR A 266 11.63 -4.83 5.17
C THR A 266 11.52 -6.31 4.82
N ALA A 267 12.11 -7.20 5.63
CA ALA A 267 11.99 -8.66 5.55
C ALA A 267 10.59 -9.22 5.93
N LEU A 268 9.63 -8.36 6.24
CA LEU A 268 8.24 -8.71 6.57
C LEU A 268 7.40 -8.83 5.30
N ASP A 269 6.34 -9.64 5.31
CA ASP A 269 5.34 -9.71 4.23
C ASP A 269 4.56 -8.40 4.13
N ARG A 270 4.25 -7.76 5.27
CA ARG A 270 3.67 -6.42 5.37
C ARG A 270 4.57 -5.51 6.23
N PRO A 271 5.51 -4.77 5.62
CA PRO A 271 6.36 -3.84 6.35
C PRO A 271 5.57 -2.63 6.84
N PRO A 272 6.02 -1.93 7.89
CA PRO A 272 5.38 -0.71 8.37
C PRO A 272 5.27 0.35 7.27
N THR A 273 4.12 1.02 7.20
CA THR A 273 3.88 2.13 6.28
C THR A 273 4.55 3.41 6.78
N LEU A 274 4.61 3.61 8.10
CA LEU A 274 5.25 4.76 8.74
C LEU A 274 6.28 4.30 9.79
N VAL A 275 7.51 4.80 9.67
CA VAL A 275 8.52 4.70 10.73
C VAL A 275 8.84 6.10 11.26
N VAL A 276 8.68 6.31 12.56
CA VAL A 276 9.10 7.54 13.24
C VAL A 276 10.40 7.26 13.98
N LEU A 277 11.47 7.93 13.57
CA LEU A 277 12.77 7.93 14.23
C LEU A 277 12.86 9.17 15.11
N SER A 278 12.52 8.99 16.39
CA SER A 278 12.52 10.06 17.37
C SER A 278 13.72 9.92 18.28
N SER A 279 14.42 11.02 18.47
CA SER A 279 15.51 11.05 19.42
C SER A 279 15.68 12.47 19.95
N CYS A 280 15.34 12.64 21.22
CA CYS A 280 15.27 13.96 21.85
C CYS A 280 16.50 14.15 22.75
N GLU A 281 17.19 15.27 22.61
CA GLU A 281 18.20 15.66 23.61
C GLU A 281 17.53 16.36 24.80
N THR A 282 17.90 15.97 26.02
CA THR A 282 17.44 16.64 27.24
C THR A 282 18.09 18.03 27.41
N ALA A 283 17.40 18.94 28.10
CA ALA A 283 17.74 20.37 28.21
C ALA A 283 19.17 20.71 28.70
N ALA A 284 19.90 19.75 29.27
CA ALA A 284 21.27 19.96 29.77
C ALA A 284 22.34 20.10 28.65
N SER A 285 22.03 19.76 27.39
CA SER A 285 22.97 19.86 26.26
C SER A 285 22.99 21.23 25.57
N ALA A 286 22.14 22.18 25.95
CA ALA A 286 21.84 23.42 25.21
C ALA A 286 22.98 24.48 25.07
N ALA A 287 24.21 24.18 25.50
CA ALA A 287 25.28 25.17 25.65
C ALA A 287 26.32 25.23 24.50
N ASP A 288 26.26 24.33 23.50
CA ASP A 288 27.27 24.27 22.43
C ASP A 288 26.66 23.95 21.05
N PRO A 289 26.73 24.87 20.06
CA PRO A 289 26.22 24.68 18.69
C PRO A 289 27.08 23.78 17.78
N GLU A 290 28.34 23.49 18.13
CA GLU A 290 29.33 22.87 17.22
C GLU A 290 29.39 21.32 17.28
N ALA A 291 28.67 20.67 18.19
CA ALA A 291 28.71 19.22 18.32
C ALA A 291 27.86 18.51 17.23
N THR A 292 28.51 17.66 16.42
CA THR A 292 27.84 16.71 15.51
C THR A 292 26.81 15.89 16.27
N SER A 293 25.55 16.01 15.89
CA SER A 293 24.41 15.52 16.67
C SER A 293 23.65 14.41 15.96
N MET A 294 22.99 13.61 16.77
CA MET A 294 22.17 12.44 16.44
C MET A 294 21.18 12.62 15.28
N GLY A 295 20.66 13.83 15.05
CA GLY A 295 19.70 14.04 13.98
C GLY A 295 20.27 13.90 12.56
N GLU A 296 21.59 13.91 12.41
CA GLU A 296 22.22 13.56 11.12
C GLU A 296 22.08 12.05 10.83
N SER A 297 22.10 11.20 11.86
CA SER A 297 21.91 9.74 11.70
C SER A 297 20.49 9.37 11.28
N ALA A 298 19.47 9.95 11.92
CA ALA A 298 18.07 9.66 11.60
C ALA A 298 17.72 10.10 10.16
N VAL A 299 18.26 11.24 9.72
CA VAL A 299 18.08 11.73 8.35
C VAL A 299 18.91 10.95 7.33
N ALA A 300 20.07 10.41 7.70
CA ALA A 300 20.84 9.48 6.86
C ALA A 300 20.20 8.08 6.77
N LEU A 301 19.52 7.62 7.84
CA LEU A 301 18.81 6.35 7.87
C LEU A 301 17.48 6.39 7.10
N GLY A 302 16.81 7.55 7.05
CA GLY A 302 15.54 7.74 6.33
C GLY A 302 15.57 7.26 4.86
N PRO A 303 16.54 7.71 4.04
CA PRO A 303 16.71 7.23 2.66
C PRO A 303 16.99 5.73 2.58
N MET A 304 17.71 5.14 3.55
CA MET A 304 17.96 3.69 3.57
C MET A 304 16.67 2.91 3.84
N LEU A 305 15.89 3.32 4.85
CA LEU A 305 14.60 2.70 5.17
C LEU A 305 13.62 2.83 4.01
N SER A 306 13.49 4.04 3.45
CA SER A 306 12.56 4.27 2.35
C SER A 306 13.01 3.56 1.06
N GLY A 307 14.31 3.59 0.76
CA GLY A 307 14.91 2.85 -0.36
C GLY A 307 14.75 1.34 -0.24
N ALA A 308 14.76 0.80 0.98
CA ALA A 308 14.53 -0.62 1.27
C ALA A 308 13.04 -1.03 1.21
N GLY A 309 12.11 -0.07 1.12
CA GLY A 309 10.69 -0.32 0.88
C GLY A 309 9.72 0.20 1.94
N ILE A 310 10.21 0.88 3.00
CA ILE A 310 9.33 1.61 3.93
C ILE A 310 8.68 2.79 3.21
N SER A 311 7.37 2.93 3.34
CA SER A 311 6.63 3.94 2.57
C SER A 311 6.90 5.36 3.03
N THR A 312 6.95 5.58 4.34
CA THR A 312 7.17 6.89 4.94
C THR A 312 8.04 6.80 6.18
N VAL A 313 8.97 7.75 6.31
CA VAL A 313 9.85 7.90 7.46
C VAL A 313 9.81 9.34 7.95
N ILE A 314 9.62 9.53 9.25
CA ILE A 314 9.84 10.81 9.92
C ILE A 314 11.14 10.69 10.70
N GLY A 315 12.12 11.54 10.39
CA GLY A 315 13.37 11.64 11.12
C GLY A 315 13.53 13.02 11.75
N MET A 316 14.20 13.08 12.90
CA MET A 316 14.63 14.35 13.48
C MET A 316 16.00 14.73 12.91
N HIS A 317 16.11 15.91 12.31
CA HIS A 317 17.34 16.45 11.75
C HIS A 317 18.01 17.43 12.71
N GLY A 318 19.32 17.28 12.89
CA GLY A 318 20.05 18.05 13.89
C GLY A 318 19.46 17.85 15.29
N ARG A 319 19.38 18.94 16.06
CA ARG A 319 18.96 18.90 17.47
C ARG A 319 17.50 19.31 17.60
N ALA A 320 16.60 18.33 17.59
CA ALA A 320 15.21 18.54 17.98
C ALA A 320 15.10 18.62 19.51
N THR A 321 14.64 19.76 20.01
CA THR A 321 14.45 19.98 21.45
C THR A 321 13.19 19.27 21.95
N VAL A 322 13.20 18.81 23.21
CA VAL A 322 12.04 18.17 23.84
C VAL A 322 10.75 19.01 23.69
N PRO A 323 10.73 20.34 23.93
CA PRO A 323 9.50 21.11 23.76
C PRO A 323 9.01 21.21 22.32
N THR A 324 9.90 21.13 21.32
CA THR A 324 9.48 21.02 19.91
C THR A 324 8.76 19.72 19.68
N VAL A 325 9.32 18.59 20.13
CA VAL A 325 8.71 17.28 19.94
C VAL A 325 7.37 17.17 20.71
N GLU A 326 7.29 17.73 21.93
CA GLU A 326 6.07 17.80 22.74
C GLU A 326 4.92 18.55 22.09
N ALA A 327 5.21 19.55 21.25
CA ALA A 327 4.18 20.30 20.53
C ALA A 327 3.93 19.74 19.12
N PHE A 328 5.00 19.32 18.44
CA PHE A 328 4.96 18.83 17.06
C PHE A 328 4.21 17.50 16.95
N MET A 329 4.59 16.48 17.74
CA MET A 329 4.05 15.12 17.58
C MET A 329 2.55 15.02 17.86
N PRO A 330 2.00 15.64 18.92
CA PRO A 330 0.56 15.64 19.13
C PRO A 330 -0.21 16.32 17.99
N MET A 331 0.28 17.47 17.49
CA MET A 331 -0.36 18.15 16.36
C MET A 331 -0.31 17.29 15.10
N PHE A 332 0.86 16.70 14.81
CA PHE A 332 1.06 15.81 13.67
C PHE A 332 0.06 14.65 13.69
N PHE A 333 0.00 13.86 14.76
CA PHE A 333 -0.91 12.72 14.83
C PHE A 333 -2.38 13.14 14.90
N THR A 334 -2.70 14.29 15.51
CA THR A 334 -4.07 14.82 15.51
C THR A 334 -4.54 15.17 14.09
N THR A 335 -3.76 15.96 13.35
CA THR A 335 -4.10 16.30 11.96
C THR A 335 -4.10 15.06 11.08
N LEU A 336 -3.15 14.14 11.28
CA LEU A 336 -3.09 12.89 10.55
C LEU A 336 -4.38 12.10 10.78
N GLN A 337 -4.81 11.90 12.03
CA GLN A 337 -6.07 11.22 12.36
C GLN A 337 -7.29 11.89 11.73
N GLN A 338 -7.30 13.22 11.59
CA GLN A 338 -8.43 13.95 11.00
C GLN A 338 -8.46 13.87 9.48
N THR A 339 -7.30 13.91 8.82
CA THR A 339 -7.21 14.13 7.36
C THR A 339 -6.73 12.89 6.59
N GLY A 340 -5.98 12.00 7.24
CA GLY A 340 -5.24 10.91 6.61
C GLY A 340 -4.00 11.33 5.82
N SER A 341 -3.80 12.63 5.59
CA SER A 341 -2.70 13.16 4.81
C SER A 341 -1.48 13.45 5.68
N ILE A 342 -0.38 12.74 5.41
CA ILE A 342 0.90 12.98 6.06
C ILE A 342 1.49 14.35 5.70
N TYR A 343 1.15 14.88 4.52
CA TYR A 343 1.59 16.20 4.08
C TYR A 343 0.93 17.32 4.87
N GLN A 344 -0.40 17.24 5.05
CA GLN A 344 -1.11 18.21 5.86
C GLN A 344 -0.69 18.11 7.33
N ALA A 345 -0.55 16.89 7.85
CA ALA A 345 -0.04 16.65 9.20
C ALA A 345 1.34 17.28 9.43
N MET A 346 2.24 17.16 8.45
CA MET A 346 3.56 17.77 8.51
C MET A 346 3.50 19.30 8.54
N LEU A 347 2.69 19.90 7.67
CA LEU A 347 2.54 21.35 7.59
C LEU A 347 1.94 21.93 8.88
N ASP A 348 0.86 21.33 9.38
CA ASP A 348 0.18 21.79 10.60
C ASP A 348 1.09 21.65 11.82
N ALA A 349 1.82 20.54 11.93
CA ALA A 349 2.75 20.30 13.03
C ALA A 349 3.94 21.28 13.00
N ARG A 350 4.53 21.56 11.84
CA ARG A 350 5.56 22.61 11.71
C ARG A 350 5.01 23.99 12.05
N THR A 351 3.79 24.29 11.62
CA THR A 351 3.11 25.56 11.92
C THR A 351 2.90 25.74 13.41
N ALA A 352 2.58 24.67 14.15
CA ALA A 352 2.42 24.70 15.60
C ALA A 352 3.71 25.04 16.36
N VAL A 353 4.88 24.72 15.79
CA VAL A 353 6.20 25.00 16.39
C VAL A 353 6.98 26.10 15.67
N ARG A 354 6.35 26.86 14.77
CA ARG A 354 6.99 27.86 13.89
C ARG A 354 7.84 28.93 14.59
N GLU A 355 7.52 29.25 15.84
CA GLU A 355 8.24 30.27 16.63
C GLU A 355 9.49 29.69 17.33
N ARG A 356 9.73 28.37 17.21
CA ARG A 356 10.90 27.70 17.78
C ARG A 356 12.01 27.62 16.73
N TRP A 357 13.26 27.79 17.15
CA TRP A 357 14.41 27.82 16.25
C TRP A 357 14.66 26.49 15.50
N ASP A 358 14.21 25.37 16.07
CA ASP A 358 14.36 24.00 15.59
C ASP A 358 13.09 23.46 14.91
N TRP A 359 12.17 24.33 14.46
CA TRP A 359 10.93 23.93 13.76
C TRP A 359 11.18 23.07 12.51
N TRP A 360 12.35 23.24 11.89
CA TRP A 360 12.79 22.55 10.67
C TRP A 360 13.32 21.14 10.95
N ALA A 361 13.59 20.79 12.21
CA ALA A 361 14.21 19.53 12.58
C ALA A 361 13.37 18.31 12.17
N PRO A 362 12.04 18.28 12.32
CA PRO A 362 11.24 17.16 11.79
C PRO A 362 11.30 17.12 10.26
N VAL A 363 11.77 16.00 9.70
CA VAL A 363 11.92 15.74 8.27
C VAL A 363 11.01 14.59 7.86
N LEU A 364 10.22 14.82 6.81
CA LEU A 364 9.35 13.82 6.21
C LEU A 364 10.00 13.29 4.91
N LEU A 365 10.35 12.00 4.93
CA LEU A 365 10.77 11.25 3.74
C LEU A 365 9.64 10.30 3.34
N THR A 366 9.21 10.34 2.09
CA THR A 366 8.14 9.43 1.64
C THR A 366 8.31 9.06 0.17
N ARG A 367 7.78 7.88 -0.18
CA ARG A 367 7.57 7.45 -1.57
C ARG A 367 6.09 7.49 -1.98
N LEU A 368 5.20 7.82 -1.04
CA LEU A 368 3.75 7.88 -1.27
C LEU A 368 3.40 9.17 -2.00
N ARG A 369 2.93 9.12 -3.25
CA ARG A 369 2.52 10.33 -3.97
C ARG A 369 1.35 11.04 -3.31
N ALA A 370 0.27 10.32 -3.00
CA ALA A 370 -0.91 10.89 -2.35
C ALA A 370 -0.67 11.28 -0.88
N GLY A 371 0.39 10.73 -0.26
CA GLY A 371 0.71 10.97 1.15
C GLY A 371 -0.34 10.44 2.12
N MET A 372 -1.10 9.40 1.75
CA MET A 372 -2.06 8.76 2.64
C MET A 372 -1.40 7.55 3.29
N ILE A 373 -1.53 7.33 4.59
CA ILE A 373 -0.96 6.13 5.24
C ILE A 373 -2.03 5.13 5.69
N TRP A 374 -3.28 5.40 5.33
CA TRP A 374 -4.43 4.49 5.41
C TRP A 374 -5.44 4.89 4.33
N TYR A 375 -6.39 4.01 4.04
CA TYR A 375 -7.52 4.33 3.18
C TYR A 375 -8.81 4.50 3.99
N SER A 376 -9.74 5.27 3.44
CA SER A 376 -11.11 5.39 3.93
C SER A 376 -12.02 4.63 2.97
N PRO A 377 -12.76 3.61 3.43
CA PRO A 377 -13.73 2.91 2.59
C PRO A 377 -14.79 3.86 2.04
N GLY A 378 -15.21 3.67 0.79
CA GLY A 378 -16.25 4.47 0.13
C GLY A 378 -15.87 4.94 -1.27
N TYR A 379 -16.56 5.96 -1.77
CA TYR A 379 -16.27 6.59 -3.06
C TYR A 379 -15.37 7.81 -2.83
N LEU A 380 -14.23 7.96 -3.52
CA LEU A 380 -13.40 9.19 -3.36
C LEU A 380 -14.11 10.43 -3.93
N THR A 381 -15.08 10.22 -4.84
CA THR A 381 -15.90 11.25 -5.50
C THR A 381 -17.40 10.98 -5.30
N PRO A 382 -17.97 11.30 -4.13
CA PRO A 382 -19.33 10.89 -3.76
C PRO A 382 -20.45 11.46 -4.66
N GLY A 383 -20.21 12.58 -5.34
CA GLY A 383 -21.25 13.38 -6.02
C GLY A 383 -21.95 12.69 -7.21
N SER A 384 -21.46 11.55 -7.68
CA SER A 384 -22.08 10.76 -8.77
C SER A 384 -22.25 9.28 -8.44
N ALA A 385 -21.89 8.87 -7.22
CA ALA A 385 -21.90 7.47 -6.84
C ALA A 385 -23.32 6.99 -6.49
N PRO A 386 -23.69 5.75 -6.87
CA PRO A 386 -24.99 5.21 -6.53
C PRO A 386 -25.09 4.93 -5.02
N SER A 387 -26.24 5.27 -4.45
CA SER A 387 -26.57 4.92 -3.05
C SER A 387 -26.61 3.40 -2.87
N MET A 388 -26.11 2.92 -1.73
CA MET A 388 -26.18 1.50 -1.38
C MET A 388 -27.62 0.97 -1.37
N GLN A 389 -28.59 1.82 -1.00
CA GLN A 389 -30.01 1.49 -1.01
C GLN A 389 -30.50 0.98 -2.37
N VAL A 390 -29.94 1.48 -3.48
CA VAL A 390 -30.30 1.02 -4.83
C VAL A 390 -30.02 -0.48 -5.00
N PHE A 391 -28.94 -0.98 -4.38
CA PHE A 391 -28.58 -2.39 -4.46
C PHE A 391 -29.41 -3.25 -3.51
N VAL A 392 -29.76 -2.73 -2.33
CA VAL A 392 -30.68 -3.37 -1.37
C VAL A 392 -32.07 -3.54 -2.00
N ASP A 393 -32.61 -2.48 -2.61
CA ASP A 393 -33.90 -2.51 -3.31
C ASP A 393 -33.85 -3.52 -4.47
N ALA A 394 -32.78 -3.50 -5.27
CA ALA A 394 -32.58 -4.46 -6.34
C ALA A 394 -32.45 -5.90 -5.83
N MET A 395 -31.94 -6.13 -4.61
CA MET A 395 -31.91 -7.45 -3.99
C MET A 395 -33.32 -7.95 -3.62
N HIS A 396 -34.18 -7.09 -3.06
CA HIS A 396 -35.58 -7.42 -2.79
C HIS A 396 -36.30 -7.87 -4.07
N ASP A 397 -36.03 -7.20 -5.19
CA ASP A 397 -36.62 -7.52 -6.50
C ASP A 397 -35.93 -8.69 -7.24
N SER A 398 -34.90 -9.32 -6.64
CA SER A 398 -34.04 -10.33 -7.30
C SER A 398 -33.38 -9.82 -8.61
N MET A 399 -33.13 -8.51 -8.68
CA MET A 399 -32.54 -7.76 -9.79
C MET A 399 -31.11 -7.28 -9.50
N CYS A 400 -30.49 -7.78 -8.43
CA CYS A 400 -29.07 -7.60 -8.14
C CYS A 400 -28.29 -8.89 -8.45
N THR A 401 -27.08 -8.78 -9.01
CA THR A 401 -26.25 -9.94 -9.36
C THR A 401 -24.80 -9.73 -8.93
N PRO A 402 -24.31 -10.54 -7.97
CA PRO A 402 -22.92 -10.52 -7.56
C PRO A 402 -22.03 -11.20 -8.60
N ILE A 403 -20.90 -10.56 -8.87
CA ILE A 403 -19.82 -11.06 -9.72
C ILE A 403 -18.56 -11.10 -8.87
N ILE A 404 -18.05 -12.31 -8.64
CA ILE A 404 -16.98 -12.59 -7.70
C ILE A 404 -15.67 -12.84 -8.45
N GLY A 405 -14.65 -12.08 -8.08
CA GLY A 405 -13.30 -12.20 -8.59
C GLY A 405 -12.40 -13.03 -7.68
N PRO A 406 -11.21 -13.42 -8.17
CA PRO A 406 -10.27 -14.26 -7.43
C PRO A 406 -9.70 -13.58 -6.19
N ARG A 407 -9.74 -12.24 -6.10
CA ARG A 407 -9.21 -11.53 -4.93
C ARG A 407 -10.13 -11.59 -3.71
N LEU A 408 -11.34 -12.15 -3.82
CA LEU A 408 -12.17 -12.37 -2.63
C LEU A 408 -11.51 -13.37 -1.66
N SER A 409 -10.64 -14.25 -2.17
CA SER A 409 -9.91 -15.22 -1.36
C SER A 409 -8.54 -14.75 -0.86
N THR A 410 -8.17 -13.46 -1.01
CA THR A 410 -6.81 -12.99 -0.62
C THR A 410 -6.52 -13.04 0.87
N GLY A 411 -7.55 -13.20 1.71
CA GLY A 411 -7.35 -13.49 3.14
C GLY A 411 -6.76 -14.89 3.39
N PHE A 412 -6.79 -15.79 2.39
CA PHE A 412 -6.46 -17.21 2.53
C PHE A 412 -5.45 -17.72 1.49
N PHE A 413 -5.39 -17.04 0.34
CA PHE A 413 -4.53 -17.40 -0.78
C PHE A 413 -3.77 -16.18 -1.28
N PRO A 414 -2.52 -16.34 -1.75
CA PRO A 414 -1.83 -15.28 -2.44
C PRO A 414 -2.66 -14.79 -3.64
N ASP A 415 -2.64 -13.49 -3.90
CA ASP A 415 -3.29 -12.95 -5.08
C ASP A 415 -2.57 -13.35 -6.38
N ARG A 416 -3.18 -13.06 -7.53
CA ARG A 416 -2.63 -13.42 -8.84
C ARG A 416 -1.21 -12.88 -9.05
N GLN A 417 -0.90 -11.69 -8.54
CA GLN A 417 0.41 -11.07 -8.70
C GLN A 417 1.46 -11.76 -7.82
N GLN A 418 1.12 -12.10 -6.58
CA GLN A 418 1.98 -12.86 -5.68
C GLN A 418 2.25 -14.26 -6.23
N ILE A 419 1.23 -14.93 -6.76
CA ILE A 419 1.38 -16.24 -7.43
C ILE A 419 2.33 -16.13 -8.63
N ALA A 420 2.13 -15.12 -9.49
CA ALA A 420 2.96 -14.90 -10.67
C ALA A 420 4.44 -14.70 -10.29
N ARG A 421 4.72 -13.83 -9.32
CA ARG A 421 6.07 -13.59 -8.79
C ARG A 421 6.70 -14.86 -8.23
N GLY A 422 5.96 -15.59 -7.41
CA GLY A 422 6.44 -16.81 -6.77
C GLY A 422 6.80 -17.89 -7.78
N ILE A 423 5.94 -18.12 -8.78
CA ILE A 423 6.21 -19.07 -9.86
C ILE A 423 7.40 -18.59 -10.71
N ALA A 424 7.43 -17.32 -11.11
CA ALA A 424 8.50 -16.77 -11.94
C ALA A 424 9.86 -16.87 -11.24
N ALA A 425 9.93 -16.57 -9.94
CA ALA A 425 11.14 -16.70 -9.13
C ALA A 425 11.56 -18.16 -8.95
N ARG A 426 10.63 -19.05 -8.58
CA ARG A 426 10.94 -20.48 -8.32
C ARG A 426 11.41 -21.20 -9.58
N LEU A 427 10.85 -20.87 -10.74
CA LEU A 427 11.21 -21.47 -12.02
C LEU A 427 12.22 -20.66 -12.83
N GLN A 428 12.70 -19.52 -12.30
CA GLN A 428 13.64 -18.61 -12.97
C GLN A 428 13.18 -18.25 -14.40
N VAL A 429 11.91 -17.88 -14.53
CA VAL A 429 11.29 -17.54 -15.80
C VAL A 429 11.95 -16.27 -16.36
N PRO A 430 12.51 -16.28 -17.59
CA PRO A 430 13.23 -15.15 -18.17
C PRO A 430 12.27 -14.10 -18.73
N ILE A 431 11.59 -13.39 -17.85
CA ILE A 431 10.68 -12.29 -18.16
C ILE A 431 11.15 -11.00 -17.49
N THR A 432 10.79 -9.85 -18.08
CA THR A 432 11.14 -8.56 -17.50
C THR A 432 10.51 -8.39 -16.10
N PRO A 433 11.19 -7.74 -15.14
CA PRO A 433 10.67 -7.56 -13.79
C PRO A 433 9.29 -6.89 -13.71
N GLY A 434 8.96 -6.01 -14.67
CA GLY A 434 7.61 -5.43 -14.76
C GLY A 434 6.53 -6.43 -15.19
N SER A 435 6.91 -7.50 -15.89
CA SER A 435 6.01 -8.54 -16.40
C SER A 435 5.86 -9.74 -15.47
N SER A 436 6.75 -9.90 -14.47
CA SER A 436 6.72 -11.05 -13.54
C SER A 436 5.55 -11.06 -12.58
N ASN A 437 4.77 -9.98 -12.55
CA ASN A 437 3.60 -9.83 -11.70
C ASN A 437 2.30 -10.18 -12.44
N ASP A 438 2.36 -10.44 -13.76
CA ASP A 438 1.20 -10.79 -14.57
C ASP A 438 1.12 -12.32 -14.71
N LEU A 439 0.15 -12.94 -14.03
CA LEU A 439 -0.03 -14.39 -14.06
C LEU A 439 -0.34 -14.90 -15.48
N ALA A 440 -1.07 -14.13 -16.29
CA ALA A 440 -1.40 -14.53 -17.65
C ALA A 440 -0.15 -14.64 -18.51
N ARG A 441 0.74 -13.65 -18.37
CA ARG A 441 2.01 -13.60 -19.12
C ARG A 441 3.02 -14.64 -18.64
N VAL A 442 3.15 -14.84 -17.33
CA VAL A 442 3.98 -15.94 -16.77
C VAL A 442 3.45 -17.27 -17.29
N SER A 443 2.14 -17.48 -17.26
CA SER A 443 1.51 -18.72 -17.73
C SER A 443 1.65 -18.90 -19.24
N GLN A 444 1.55 -17.84 -20.03
CA GLN A 444 1.77 -17.87 -21.48
C GLN A 444 3.22 -18.30 -21.78
N TYR A 445 4.20 -17.75 -21.08
CA TYR A 445 5.60 -18.18 -21.23
C TYR A 445 5.75 -19.68 -20.96
N LEU A 446 5.18 -20.16 -19.84
CA LEU A 446 5.24 -21.57 -19.47
C LEU A 446 4.54 -22.48 -20.50
N ALA A 447 3.45 -22.01 -21.12
CA ALA A 447 2.75 -22.74 -22.17
C ALA A 447 3.61 -22.86 -23.44
N VAL A 448 4.25 -21.76 -23.86
CA VAL A 448 5.11 -21.71 -25.05
C VAL A 448 6.39 -22.51 -24.85
N ALA A 449 7.02 -22.42 -23.67
CA ALA A 449 8.26 -23.13 -23.36
C ALA A 449 8.05 -24.65 -23.20
N HIS A 450 6.84 -25.08 -22.90
CA HIS A 450 6.49 -26.48 -22.64
C HIS A 450 5.27 -26.92 -23.46
N ASP A 451 4.10 -27.00 -22.83
CA ASP A 451 2.83 -27.44 -23.41
C ASP A 451 1.67 -26.66 -22.79
N ALA A 452 0.54 -26.55 -23.49
CA ALA A 452 -0.65 -25.82 -23.06
C ALA A 452 -1.19 -26.25 -21.67
N ARG A 453 -0.98 -27.50 -21.24
CA ARG A 453 -1.41 -28.01 -19.92
C ARG A 453 -0.43 -27.69 -18.80
N TYR A 454 0.83 -27.40 -19.14
CA TYR A 454 1.89 -27.23 -18.16
C TYR A 454 1.63 -26.10 -17.15
N PRO A 455 1.19 -24.89 -17.54
CA PRO A 455 0.95 -23.79 -16.59
C PRO A 455 -0.09 -24.14 -15.52
N ARG A 456 -1.17 -24.84 -15.90
CA ARG A 456 -2.24 -25.29 -14.99
C ARG A 456 -1.68 -26.26 -13.95
N SER A 457 -0.89 -27.23 -14.39
CA SER A 457 -0.24 -28.20 -13.48
C SER A 457 0.74 -27.53 -12.52
N VAL A 458 1.51 -26.53 -13.00
CA VAL A 458 2.44 -25.75 -12.17
C VAL A 458 1.67 -24.96 -11.13
N LEU A 459 0.58 -24.28 -11.51
CA LEU A 459 -0.24 -23.49 -10.60
C LEU A 459 -0.85 -24.35 -9.49
N VAL A 460 -1.46 -25.50 -9.84
CA VAL A 460 -2.04 -26.41 -8.86
C VAL A 460 -0.99 -26.92 -7.88
N ARG A 461 0.19 -27.33 -8.39
CA ARG A 461 1.30 -27.79 -7.53
C ARG A 461 1.81 -26.69 -6.62
N TYR A 462 2.08 -25.50 -7.19
CA TYR A 462 2.60 -24.35 -6.45
C TYR A 462 1.67 -23.97 -5.29
N LEU A 463 0.36 -23.87 -5.56
CA LEU A 463 -0.63 -23.55 -4.53
C LEU A 463 -0.79 -24.67 -3.50
N THR A 464 -0.67 -25.95 -3.90
CA THR A 464 -0.70 -27.07 -2.96
C THR A 464 0.46 -26.99 -1.97
N GLU A 465 1.68 -26.73 -2.46
CA GLU A 465 2.86 -26.55 -1.63
C GLU A 465 2.67 -25.35 -0.68
N ARG A 466 2.21 -24.22 -1.22
CA ARG A 466 2.00 -23.00 -0.44
C ARG A 466 0.99 -23.17 0.69
N VAL A 467 -0.14 -23.82 0.42
CA VAL A 467 -1.17 -24.12 1.42
C VAL A 467 -0.62 -24.95 2.58
N LEU A 468 0.28 -25.88 2.29
CA LEU A 468 0.89 -26.74 3.31
C LEU A 468 1.98 -26.01 4.11
N GLU A 469 2.68 -25.06 3.48
CA GLU A 469 3.76 -24.27 4.11
C GLU A 469 3.25 -23.11 4.99
N ASP A 470 2.14 -22.46 4.60
CA ASP A 470 1.64 -21.24 5.25
C ASP A 470 0.98 -21.46 6.63
N GLY A 471 0.98 -22.69 7.16
CA GLY A 471 0.58 -22.99 8.54
C GLY A 471 -0.92 -22.82 8.87
N GLY A 472 -1.76 -22.55 7.87
CA GLY A 472 -3.20 -22.34 8.04
C GLY A 472 -4.02 -23.60 8.34
N LEU A 473 -3.42 -24.78 8.16
CA LEU A 473 -4.05 -26.09 8.40
C LEU A 473 -3.32 -26.84 9.52
N THR A 474 -4.08 -27.46 10.42
CA THR A 474 -3.53 -28.41 11.40
C THR A 474 -3.26 -29.77 10.75
N GLU A 475 -2.45 -30.61 11.38
CA GLU A 475 -2.28 -32.00 10.92
C GLU A 475 -3.62 -32.75 10.85
N ALA A 476 -4.57 -32.43 11.73
CA ALA A 476 -5.90 -33.01 11.70
C ALA A 476 -6.68 -32.57 10.46
N ASP A 477 -6.62 -31.29 10.10
CA ASP A 477 -7.29 -30.76 8.90
C ASP A 477 -6.70 -31.37 7.62
N ILE A 478 -5.37 -31.55 7.56
CA ILE A 478 -4.69 -32.21 6.44
C ILE A 478 -5.10 -33.68 6.34
N ARG A 479 -5.13 -34.40 7.47
CA ARG A 479 -5.61 -35.79 7.50
C ARG A 479 -7.06 -35.90 7.05
N GLU A 480 -7.93 -35.02 7.52
CA GLU A 480 -9.34 -34.99 7.12
C GLU A 480 -9.49 -34.71 5.61
N ALA A 481 -8.72 -33.77 5.05
CA ALA A 481 -8.69 -33.49 3.62
C ALA A 481 -8.23 -34.71 2.79
N ASP A 482 -7.28 -35.49 3.30
CA ASP A 482 -6.75 -36.67 2.61
C ASP A 482 -7.68 -37.89 2.72
N GLU A 483 -8.32 -38.09 3.88
CA GLU A 483 -9.20 -39.22 4.20
C GLU A 483 -10.63 -39.07 3.64
N GLN A 484 -11.15 -37.84 3.49
CA GLN A 484 -12.46 -37.62 2.90
C GLN A 484 -12.49 -38.11 1.44
N ALA A 485 -13.40 -39.06 1.16
CA ALA A 485 -13.85 -39.34 -0.21
C ALA A 485 -14.40 -38.04 -0.81
N PRO A 486 -14.14 -37.72 -2.10
CA PRO A 486 -14.58 -36.47 -2.70
C PRO A 486 -16.09 -36.30 -2.47
N GLY A 487 -16.47 -35.28 -1.70
CA GLY A 487 -17.87 -34.90 -1.50
C GLY A 487 -18.54 -34.51 -2.83
N GLN A 488 -19.84 -34.21 -2.81
CA GLN A 488 -20.54 -33.81 -4.04
C GLN A 488 -19.93 -32.56 -4.72
N VAL A 489 -19.26 -31.69 -3.96
CA VAL A 489 -18.68 -30.40 -4.42
C VAL A 489 -17.15 -30.47 -4.65
N ALA A 490 -16.38 -31.09 -3.75
CA ALA A 490 -14.92 -31.18 -3.86
C ALA A 490 -14.46 -32.35 -4.76
N LYS A 491 -14.51 -32.15 -6.08
CA LYS A 491 -13.90 -33.05 -7.09
C LYS A 491 -12.53 -32.51 -7.53
N GLY A 492 -11.68 -33.37 -8.10
CA GLY A 492 -10.39 -32.97 -8.69
C GLY A 492 -9.15 -33.10 -7.78
N PRO A 493 -8.10 -32.29 -7.95
CA PRO A 493 -6.80 -32.46 -7.29
C PRO A 493 -6.87 -32.24 -5.77
N ARG A 494 -5.87 -32.75 -5.04
CA ARG A 494 -5.72 -32.62 -3.58
C ARG A 494 -5.93 -31.18 -3.09
N LEU A 495 -5.48 -30.20 -3.87
CA LEU A 495 -5.66 -28.77 -3.62
C LEU A 495 -7.10 -28.40 -3.24
N ASN A 496 -8.11 -28.91 -3.94
CA ASN A 496 -9.50 -28.54 -3.65
C ASN A 496 -9.95 -28.98 -2.27
N ARG A 497 -9.58 -30.19 -1.85
CA ARG A 497 -9.91 -30.69 -0.51
C ARG A 497 -9.25 -29.85 0.57
N LEU A 498 -8.01 -29.42 0.34
CA LEU A 498 -7.31 -28.50 1.24
C LEU A 498 -7.99 -27.12 1.29
N ILE A 499 -8.36 -26.56 0.13
CA ILE A 499 -9.09 -25.27 0.04
C ILE A 499 -10.40 -25.34 0.82
N SER A 500 -11.20 -26.40 0.65
CA SER A 500 -12.46 -26.57 1.37
C SER A 500 -12.27 -26.60 2.89
N GLN A 501 -11.23 -27.29 3.38
CA GLN A 501 -10.93 -27.34 4.81
C GLN A 501 -10.48 -25.98 5.37
N ILE A 502 -9.64 -25.24 4.62
CA ILE A 502 -9.27 -23.86 4.98
C ILE A 502 -10.53 -23.00 5.10
N GLY A 503 -11.38 -23.01 4.06
CA GLY A 503 -12.58 -22.20 4.03
C GLY A 503 -13.54 -22.50 5.18
N ARG A 504 -13.74 -23.79 5.49
CA ARG A 504 -14.60 -24.23 6.59
C ARG A 504 -14.07 -23.76 7.95
N ARG A 505 -12.77 -23.93 8.19
CA ARG A 505 -12.11 -23.48 9.41
C ARG A 505 -12.26 -21.97 9.58
N GLN A 506 -12.00 -21.20 8.52
CA GLN A 506 -12.13 -19.75 8.59
C GLN A 506 -13.56 -19.32 8.91
N ARG A 507 -14.56 -19.81 8.18
CA ARG A 507 -15.97 -19.47 8.43
C ARG A 507 -16.42 -19.77 9.86
N SER A 508 -15.82 -20.77 10.50
CA SER A 508 -16.10 -21.10 11.91
C SER A 508 -15.45 -20.13 12.92
N GLN A 509 -14.39 -19.43 12.52
CA GLN A 509 -13.60 -18.54 13.37
C GLN A 509 -13.91 -17.06 13.13
N ASP A 510 -14.37 -16.71 11.93
CA ASP A 510 -14.63 -15.36 11.47
C ASP A 510 -16.11 -15.13 11.16
N PRO A 511 -16.88 -14.46 12.05
CA PRO A 511 -18.27 -14.10 11.83
C PRO A 511 -18.52 -13.13 10.65
N GLU A 512 -17.47 -12.50 10.15
CA GLU A 512 -17.49 -11.56 9.02
C GLU A 512 -16.84 -12.14 7.76
N ASP A 513 -16.69 -13.47 7.69
CA ASP A 513 -16.20 -14.14 6.49
C ASP A 513 -17.03 -13.74 5.25
N PRO A 514 -16.39 -13.27 4.17
CA PRO A 514 -17.11 -12.74 3.01
C PRO A 514 -17.93 -13.81 2.28
N TYR A 515 -17.49 -15.08 2.28
CA TYR A 515 -18.25 -16.17 1.66
C TYR A 515 -19.46 -16.56 2.50
N ALA A 516 -19.34 -16.54 3.84
CA ALA A 516 -20.47 -16.74 4.74
C ALA A 516 -21.52 -15.64 4.57
N ILE A 517 -21.12 -14.37 4.48
CA ILE A 517 -22.05 -13.25 4.23
C ILE A 517 -22.74 -13.42 2.87
N LEU A 518 -21.99 -13.72 1.80
CA LEU A 518 -22.58 -13.99 0.49
C LEU A 518 -23.60 -15.13 0.55
N ALA A 519 -23.30 -16.21 1.28
CA ALA A 519 -24.17 -17.37 1.41
C ALA A 519 -25.43 -17.10 2.24
N ASP A 520 -25.44 -16.09 3.10
CA ASP A 520 -26.60 -15.64 3.88
C ASP A 520 -27.52 -14.73 3.04
N LEU A 521 -26.95 -13.90 2.16
CA LEU A 521 -27.72 -12.99 1.32
C LEU A 521 -28.55 -13.73 0.23
N PRO A 522 -29.78 -13.29 -0.09
CA PRO A 522 -30.73 -14.06 -0.88
C PRO A 522 -30.50 -13.97 -2.39
N PHE A 523 -29.24 -13.96 -2.85
CA PHE A 523 -28.97 -13.95 -4.29
C PHE A 523 -29.35 -15.30 -4.92
N PRO A 524 -30.12 -15.30 -6.01
CA PRO A 524 -30.50 -16.53 -6.71
C PRO A 524 -29.38 -17.03 -7.64
N ILE A 525 -28.44 -16.18 -8.00
CA ILE A 525 -27.37 -16.48 -8.95
C ILE A 525 -26.09 -15.71 -8.59
N TYR A 526 -24.95 -16.37 -8.77
CA TYR A 526 -23.62 -15.81 -8.62
C TYR A 526 -22.83 -16.08 -9.90
N PHE A 527 -22.05 -15.09 -10.35
CA PHE A 527 -21.02 -15.30 -11.36
C PHE A 527 -19.66 -15.24 -10.71
N THR A 528 -18.74 -16.11 -11.10
CA THR A 528 -17.39 -16.12 -10.54
C THR A 528 -16.32 -16.37 -11.60
N THR A 529 -15.16 -15.74 -11.38
CA THR A 529 -13.91 -16.00 -12.11
C THR A 529 -12.85 -16.64 -11.22
N SER A 530 -13.18 -16.88 -9.94
CA SER A 530 -12.33 -17.65 -9.03
C SER A 530 -12.27 -19.10 -9.46
N PHE A 531 -11.12 -19.74 -9.26
CA PHE A 531 -10.94 -21.18 -9.48
C PHE A 531 -11.28 -22.04 -8.25
N THR A 532 -11.47 -21.40 -7.10
CA THR A 532 -11.73 -22.06 -5.81
C THR A 532 -13.20 -22.47 -5.66
N THR A 533 -13.47 -23.43 -4.78
CA THR A 533 -14.83 -23.88 -4.42
C THR A 533 -15.40 -23.15 -3.18
N LEU A 534 -14.75 -22.07 -2.72
CA LEU A 534 -15.05 -21.46 -1.42
C LEU A 534 -16.49 -20.92 -1.33
N LEU A 535 -17.00 -20.36 -2.42
CA LEU A 535 -18.38 -19.86 -2.49
C LEU A 535 -19.37 -21.02 -2.48
N GLU A 536 -19.07 -22.07 -3.23
CA GLU A 536 -19.89 -23.27 -3.34
C GLU A 536 -20.00 -23.99 -2.00
N ASP A 537 -18.87 -24.11 -1.29
CA ASP A 537 -18.78 -24.71 0.04
C ASP A 537 -19.57 -23.87 1.06
N ALA A 538 -19.45 -22.53 1.03
CA ALA A 538 -20.20 -21.65 1.93
C ALA A 538 -21.73 -21.72 1.71
N LEU A 539 -22.17 -21.81 0.44
CA LEU A 539 -23.58 -21.98 0.10
C LEU A 539 -24.12 -23.33 0.58
N ALA A 540 -23.34 -24.40 0.44
CA ALA A 540 -23.70 -25.72 0.94
C ALA A 540 -23.79 -25.73 2.48
N ASP A 541 -22.83 -25.11 3.17
CA ASP A 541 -22.84 -24.96 4.64
C ASP A 541 -24.05 -24.16 5.14
N ALA A 542 -24.50 -23.17 4.37
CA ALA A 542 -25.72 -22.40 4.61
C ALA A 542 -27.02 -23.16 4.24
N HIS A 543 -26.95 -24.46 3.97
CA HIS A 543 -28.08 -25.32 3.56
C HIS A 543 -28.76 -24.87 2.25
N ARG A 544 -28.00 -24.20 1.37
CA ARG A 544 -28.43 -23.71 0.05
C ARG A 544 -27.53 -24.31 -1.04
N PRO A 545 -27.55 -25.65 -1.24
CA PRO A 545 -26.60 -26.31 -2.14
C PRO A 545 -26.71 -25.75 -3.57
N PRO A 546 -25.61 -25.27 -4.16
CA PRO A 546 -25.68 -24.57 -5.42
C PRO A 546 -25.75 -25.50 -6.63
N ASN A 547 -26.41 -25.02 -7.69
CA ASN A 547 -26.32 -25.59 -9.03
C ASN A 547 -25.12 -24.99 -9.77
N ILE A 548 -24.09 -25.80 -10.05
CA ILE A 548 -22.85 -25.33 -10.69
C ILE A 548 -22.97 -25.41 -12.22
N VAL A 549 -22.65 -24.30 -12.89
CA VAL A 549 -22.65 -24.17 -14.35
C VAL A 549 -21.30 -23.63 -14.82
N ASP A 550 -20.60 -24.40 -15.65
CA ASP A 550 -19.33 -24.00 -16.25
C ASP A 550 -19.51 -23.38 -17.62
N PHE A 551 -18.87 -22.24 -17.85
CA PHE A 551 -18.79 -21.65 -19.18
C PHE A 551 -17.69 -22.34 -20.01
N PRO A 552 -18.03 -22.97 -21.15
CA PRO A 552 -17.08 -23.74 -21.94
C PRO A 552 -16.28 -22.83 -22.88
N TRP A 553 -15.37 -22.04 -22.32
CA TRP A 553 -14.59 -21.04 -23.06
C TRP A 553 -13.72 -21.64 -24.17
N ASP A 554 -13.33 -22.91 -24.04
CA ASP A 554 -12.49 -23.64 -24.97
C ASP A 554 -13.30 -24.22 -26.17
N GLY A 555 -14.62 -24.10 -26.16
CA GLY A 555 -15.53 -24.67 -27.15
C GLY A 555 -16.03 -26.08 -26.80
N GLY A 556 -15.72 -26.59 -25.60
CA GLY A 556 -16.21 -27.86 -25.09
C GLY A 556 -17.75 -27.94 -24.96
N ARG A 557 -18.28 -29.17 -24.84
CA ARG A 557 -19.71 -29.36 -24.59
C ARG A 557 -20.04 -29.01 -23.13
N VAL A 558 -21.07 -28.19 -22.93
CA VAL A 558 -21.67 -27.91 -21.62
C VAL A 558 -22.00 -29.22 -20.90
N THR A 559 -21.34 -29.48 -19.77
CA THR A 559 -21.52 -30.71 -18.97
C THR A 559 -22.80 -30.69 -18.14
N ASN A 560 -23.25 -29.51 -17.69
CA ASN A 560 -24.50 -29.30 -16.94
C ASN A 560 -25.33 -28.16 -17.55
N ARG A 561 -26.44 -28.48 -18.21
CA ARG A 561 -27.46 -27.47 -18.61
C ARG A 561 -28.52 -27.37 -17.51
N SER A 562 -28.39 -26.39 -16.63
CA SER A 562 -29.51 -26.00 -15.76
C SER A 562 -30.50 -25.17 -16.57
N ASN A 563 -31.62 -25.78 -16.97
CA ASN A 563 -32.75 -25.06 -17.60
C ASN A 563 -33.70 -24.46 -16.54
N SER A 564 -33.42 -24.67 -15.25
CA SER A 564 -34.21 -24.17 -14.13
C SER A 564 -33.93 -22.70 -13.88
N ARG A 565 -34.98 -21.93 -13.59
CA ARG A 565 -34.88 -20.54 -13.18
C ARG A 565 -34.09 -20.48 -11.85
N PRO A 566 -33.08 -19.62 -11.72
CA PRO A 566 -32.32 -19.51 -10.48
C PRO A 566 -33.23 -19.20 -9.28
N ASP A 567 -33.03 -19.91 -8.17
CA ASP A 567 -33.82 -19.86 -6.94
C ASP A 567 -32.89 -19.52 -5.76
N PRO A 568 -33.22 -18.55 -4.88
CA PRO A 568 -32.43 -18.30 -3.69
C PRO A 568 -32.24 -19.54 -2.81
N GLY A 569 -33.20 -20.47 -2.72
CA GLY A 569 -33.05 -21.70 -1.91
C GLY A 569 -32.04 -22.71 -2.47
N ALA A 570 -31.82 -22.69 -3.78
CA ALA A 570 -30.87 -23.54 -4.50
C ALA A 570 -30.16 -22.70 -5.59
N PRO A 571 -29.26 -21.78 -5.18
CA PRO A 571 -28.74 -20.76 -6.07
C PRO A 571 -27.88 -21.35 -7.17
N THR A 572 -27.77 -20.63 -8.29
CA THR A 572 -26.89 -21.05 -9.40
C THR A 572 -25.54 -20.36 -9.30
N VAL A 573 -24.45 -21.11 -9.33
CA VAL A 573 -23.08 -20.57 -9.41
C VAL A 573 -22.55 -20.80 -10.82
N VAL A 574 -22.29 -19.71 -11.54
CA VAL A 574 -21.76 -19.75 -12.91
C VAL A 574 -20.26 -19.45 -12.88
N ARG A 575 -19.44 -20.47 -13.16
CA ARG A 575 -17.98 -20.33 -13.24
C ARG A 575 -17.58 -19.97 -14.66
N LEU A 576 -17.12 -18.73 -14.82
CA LEU A 576 -16.80 -18.18 -16.14
C LEU A 576 -15.43 -18.63 -16.64
N PHE A 577 -14.46 -18.78 -15.73
CA PHE A 577 -13.08 -19.12 -16.07
C PHE A 577 -12.66 -20.51 -15.61
N GLY A 578 -13.62 -21.41 -15.39
CA GLY A 578 -13.38 -22.77 -14.90
C GLY A 578 -12.98 -22.85 -13.44
N GLY A 579 -12.40 -23.99 -13.04
CA GLY A 579 -12.06 -24.28 -11.65
C GLY A 579 -10.92 -25.28 -11.51
N PHE A 580 -10.37 -25.39 -10.30
CA PHE A 580 -9.30 -26.34 -9.99
C PHE A 580 -9.74 -27.81 -10.07
N ASP A 581 -11.04 -28.09 -9.98
CA ASP A 581 -11.62 -29.43 -10.12
C ASP A 581 -11.41 -30.03 -11.52
N ASP A 582 -11.35 -29.17 -12.52
CA ASP A 582 -10.96 -29.49 -13.89
C ASP A 582 -9.91 -28.47 -14.36
N PRO A 583 -8.61 -28.70 -14.11
CA PRO A 583 -7.58 -27.72 -14.44
C PRO A 583 -7.56 -27.32 -15.92
N ASP A 584 -7.95 -28.21 -16.84
CA ASP A 584 -8.00 -27.92 -18.27
C ASP A 584 -9.11 -26.91 -18.61
N SER A 585 -10.15 -26.81 -17.77
CA SER A 585 -11.20 -25.79 -17.87
C SER A 585 -10.76 -24.39 -17.45
N MET A 586 -9.55 -24.20 -16.90
CA MET A 586 -9.12 -22.91 -16.38
C MET A 586 -8.73 -21.94 -17.50
N VAL A 587 -9.19 -20.68 -17.45
CA VAL A 587 -8.66 -19.59 -18.30
C VAL A 587 -7.44 -18.99 -17.60
N LEU A 588 -6.23 -19.21 -18.12
CA LEU A 588 -5.01 -18.86 -17.39
C LEU A 588 -3.97 -18.12 -18.23
N THR A 589 -3.83 -18.43 -19.52
CA THR A 589 -2.83 -17.83 -20.42
C THR A 589 -3.42 -16.68 -21.24
N GLU A 590 -2.57 -15.83 -21.82
CA GLU A 590 -3.03 -14.75 -22.74
C GLU A 590 -3.88 -15.32 -23.89
N ASP A 591 -3.47 -16.45 -24.48
CA ASP A 591 -4.22 -17.14 -25.53
C ASP A 591 -5.58 -17.66 -25.04
N ASP A 592 -5.67 -18.14 -23.79
CA ASP A 592 -6.95 -18.58 -23.21
C ASP A 592 -7.93 -17.40 -23.10
N TYR A 593 -7.48 -16.24 -22.66
CA TYR A 593 -8.33 -15.03 -22.57
C TYR A 593 -8.82 -14.56 -23.95
N PHE A 594 -7.95 -14.60 -24.97
CA PHE A 594 -8.37 -14.27 -26.34
C PHE A 594 -9.40 -15.27 -26.89
N LYS A 595 -9.18 -16.56 -26.63
CA LYS A 595 -10.13 -17.62 -27.01
C LYS A 595 -11.46 -17.46 -26.28
N TYR A 596 -11.43 -17.14 -24.98
CA TYR A 596 -12.62 -16.85 -24.17
C TYR A 596 -13.48 -15.74 -24.81
N LEU A 597 -12.88 -14.61 -25.19
CA LEU A 597 -13.60 -13.50 -25.83
C LEU A 597 -14.29 -13.96 -27.12
N THR A 598 -13.60 -14.76 -27.93
CA THR A 598 -14.15 -15.31 -29.17
C THR A 598 -15.34 -16.23 -28.89
N THR A 599 -15.20 -17.17 -27.96
CA THR A 599 -16.28 -18.09 -27.57
C THR A 599 -17.46 -17.39 -26.91
N TRP A 600 -17.22 -16.34 -26.12
CA TRP A 600 -18.27 -15.51 -25.54
C TRP A 600 -19.19 -14.92 -26.61
N THR A 601 -18.63 -14.40 -27.70
CA THR A 601 -19.45 -13.81 -28.77
C THR A 601 -20.31 -14.83 -29.51
N THR A 602 -19.83 -16.07 -29.67
CA THR A 602 -20.49 -17.10 -30.48
C THR A 602 -21.41 -18.03 -29.69
N ALA A 603 -21.09 -18.34 -28.44
CA ALA A 603 -21.75 -19.39 -27.66
C ALA A 603 -22.57 -18.89 -26.46
N LYS A 604 -22.40 -17.63 -26.00
CA LYS A 604 -23.02 -17.14 -24.75
C LYS A 604 -24.54 -17.32 -24.69
N SER A 605 -25.26 -17.07 -25.79
CA SER A 605 -26.73 -17.12 -25.84
C SER A 605 -27.25 -18.55 -25.68
N GLN A 606 -26.48 -19.52 -26.15
CA GLN A 606 -26.78 -20.94 -26.02
C GLN A 606 -26.42 -21.47 -24.63
N VAL A 607 -25.23 -21.11 -24.14
CA VAL A 607 -24.70 -21.61 -22.85
C VAL A 607 -25.43 -20.98 -21.67
N LEU A 608 -25.63 -19.66 -21.68
CA LEU A 608 -26.26 -18.91 -20.60
C LEU A 608 -27.76 -18.70 -20.84
N LYS A 609 -28.41 -19.61 -21.58
CA LYS A 609 -29.84 -19.49 -21.87
C LYS A 609 -30.64 -19.44 -20.57
N GLY A 610 -31.42 -18.37 -20.38
CA GLY A 610 -32.19 -18.13 -19.15
C GLY A 610 -31.41 -17.49 -17.99
N LEU A 611 -30.08 -17.47 -18.07
CA LEU A 611 -29.18 -16.85 -17.09
C LEU A 611 -28.63 -15.50 -17.58
N GLN A 612 -28.51 -15.31 -18.90
CA GLN A 612 -27.93 -14.11 -19.52
C GLN A 612 -28.62 -12.81 -19.07
N SER A 613 -29.94 -12.83 -18.88
CA SER A 613 -30.68 -11.65 -18.43
C SER A 613 -30.23 -11.14 -17.06
N LYS A 614 -29.68 -12.02 -16.21
CA LYS A 614 -29.11 -11.66 -14.90
C LYS A 614 -27.77 -10.92 -15.02
N LEU A 615 -27.08 -11.03 -16.15
CA LEU A 615 -25.88 -10.22 -16.45
C LEU A 615 -26.21 -8.93 -17.22
N THR A 616 -27.31 -8.91 -17.98
CA THR A 616 -27.60 -7.79 -18.89
C THR A 616 -28.73 -6.87 -18.44
N ASN A 617 -29.50 -7.21 -17.41
CA ASN A 617 -30.66 -6.41 -16.98
C ASN A 617 -30.68 -6.10 -15.47
N ASN A 618 -29.64 -6.48 -14.74
CA ASN A 618 -29.55 -6.37 -13.29
C ASN A 618 -28.50 -5.33 -12.87
N ASN A 619 -28.63 -4.82 -11.66
CA ASN A 619 -27.54 -4.13 -10.97
C ASN A 619 -26.41 -5.14 -10.72
N LEU A 620 -25.17 -4.77 -11.04
CA LEU A 620 -24.02 -5.67 -10.92
C LEU A 620 -23.15 -5.19 -9.76
N LEU A 621 -22.84 -6.12 -8.85
CA LEU A 621 -21.90 -5.95 -7.75
C LEU A 621 -20.63 -6.73 -8.09
N MET A 622 -19.60 -6.03 -8.58
CA MET A 622 -18.33 -6.65 -8.95
C MET A 622 -17.35 -6.51 -7.78
N MET A 623 -16.82 -7.61 -7.27
CA MET A 623 -16.00 -7.60 -6.06
C MET A 623 -14.93 -8.67 -6.11
N GLY A 624 -13.77 -8.39 -5.50
CA GLY A 624 -12.62 -9.30 -5.54
C GLY A 624 -11.83 -9.25 -6.85
N PHE A 625 -11.75 -8.10 -7.51
CA PHE A 625 -11.00 -7.93 -8.75
C PHE A 625 -9.86 -6.92 -8.59
N GLY A 626 -8.73 -7.14 -9.29
CA GLY A 626 -7.85 -6.04 -9.69
C GLY A 626 -8.42 -5.44 -10.97
N LEU A 627 -8.76 -4.14 -10.97
CA LEU A 627 -9.40 -3.51 -12.13
C LEU A 627 -8.44 -3.34 -13.33
N ASP A 628 -7.14 -3.54 -13.11
CA ASP A 628 -6.08 -3.62 -14.10
C ASP A 628 -5.74 -5.04 -14.56
N ASP A 629 -6.22 -6.08 -13.86
CA ASP A 629 -5.96 -7.48 -14.18
C ASP A 629 -6.74 -7.95 -15.44
N TRP A 630 -6.21 -8.98 -16.09
CA TRP A 630 -6.86 -9.66 -17.21
C TRP A 630 -8.26 -10.14 -16.87
N ASP A 631 -8.44 -10.72 -15.68
CA ASP A 631 -9.72 -11.31 -15.25
C ASP A 631 -10.87 -10.30 -15.33
N PHE A 632 -10.65 -9.10 -14.76
CA PHE A 632 -11.65 -8.04 -14.77
C PHE A 632 -11.83 -7.46 -16.18
N ARG A 633 -10.74 -7.12 -16.87
CA ARG A 633 -10.80 -6.45 -18.18
C ARG A 633 -11.52 -7.29 -19.23
N VAL A 634 -11.23 -8.59 -19.26
CA VAL A 634 -11.86 -9.54 -20.19
C VAL A 634 -13.33 -9.72 -19.84
N LEU A 635 -13.66 -9.91 -18.56
CA LEU A 635 -15.05 -10.05 -18.12
C LEU A 635 -15.88 -8.78 -18.38
N PHE A 636 -15.34 -7.62 -18.02
CA PHE A 636 -15.98 -6.33 -18.24
C PHE A 636 -16.26 -6.11 -19.74
N ARG A 637 -15.26 -6.31 -20.61
CA ARG A 637 -15.44 -6.21 -22.06
C ARG A 637 -16.47 -7.21 -22.58
N SER A 638 -16.48 -8.43 -22.03
CA SER A 638 -17.46 -9.46 -22.40
C SER A 638 -18.89 -9.03 -22.07
N ILE A 639 -19.13 -8.46 -20.90
CA ILE A 639 -20.46 -8.04 -20.45
C ILE A 639 -20.90 -6.73 -21.12
N PHE A 640 -20.06 -5.69 -21.07
CA PHE A 640 -20.47 -4.33 -21.44
C PHE A 640 -20.19 -3.97 -22.90
N THR A 641 -19.14 -4.52 -23.51
CA THR A 641 -18.76 -4.21 -24.91
C THR A 641 -19.30 -5.26 -25.88
N MET A 642 -19.08 -6.54 -25.58
CA MET A 642 -19.39 -7.68 -26.45
C MET A 642 -20.70 -8.37 -26.07
N GLY A 643 -21.34 -7.94 -24.99
CA GLY A 643 -22.58 -8.48 -24.45
C GLY A 643 -23.83 -8.08 -25.22
N GLY A 644 -23.74 -7.04 -26.07
CA GLY A 644 -24.90 -6.32 -26.56
C GLY A 644 -25.55 -5.58 -25.41
N ALA A 645 -24.84 -4.60 -24.81
CA ALA A 645 -25.33 -3.81 -23.70
C ALA A 645 -26.73 -3.30 -24.04
N THR A 646 -27.74 -3.90 -23.41
CA THR A 646 -29.12 -3.47 -23.59
C THR A 646 -29.19 -2.01 -23.12
N PRO A 647 -30.09 -1.19 -23.70
CA PRO A 647 -30.31 0.17 -23.20
C PRO A 647 -30.51 0.21 -21.67
N ARG A 648 -31.09 -0.86 -21.12
CA ARG A 648 -31.32 -1.04 -19.68
C ARG A 648 -30.03 -1.21 -18.87
N LEU A 649 -29.07 -2.03 -19.32
CA LEU A 649 -27.78 -2.17 -18.61
C LEU A 649 -27.07 -0.83 -18.48
N ARG A 650 -27.13 0.00 -19.53
CA ARG A 650 -26.51 1.34 -19.55
C ARG A 650 -27.16 2.29 -18.54
N THR A 651 -28.44 2.12 -18.23
CA THR A 651 -29.16 2.98 -17.28
C THR A 651 -29.05 2.54 -15.82
N LEU A 652 -28.59 1.32 -15.55
CA LEU A 652 -28.50 0.78 -14.19
C LEU A 652 -27.16 1.15 -13.54
N ALA A 653 -27.19 1.31 -12.23
CA ALA A 653 -26.00 1.51 -11.43
C ALA A 653 -25.24 0.19 -11.23
N HIS A 654 -23.92 0.25 -11.41
CA HIS A 654 -22.98 -0.84 -11.18
C HIS A 654 -21.87 -0.37 -10.23
N ILE A 655 -21.48 -1.22 -9.28
CA ILE A 655 -20.32 -0.96 -8.41
C ILE A 655 -19.25 -2.00 -8.68
N ALA A 656 -18.00 -1.55 -8.79
CA ALA A 656 -16.85 -2.41 -8.58
C ALA A 656 -16.09 -2.01 -7.32
N VAL A 657 -15.77 -3.00 -6.48
CA VAL A 657 -14.99 -2.79 -5.26
C VAL A 657 -13.52 -3.02 -5.53
N GLN A 658 -12.69 -2.03 -5.19
CA GLN A 658 -11.25 -2.11 -5.31
C GLN A 658 -10.57 -1.76 -3.98
N VAL A 659 -9.66 -2.62 -3.52
CA VAL A 659 -8.75 -2.29 -2.41
C VAL A 659 -7.70 -1.33 -2.95
N THR A 660 -7.47 -0.21 -2.26
CA THR A 660 -6.49 0.82 -2.63
C THR A 660 -5.08 0.22 -2.69
N PRO A 661 -4.45 0.11 -3.86
CA PRO A 661 -3.01 -0.07 -3.92
C PRO A 661 -2.39 1.33 -3.82
N GLU A 662 -1.63 1.59 -2.76
CA GLU A 662 -0.69 2.71 -2.84
C GLU A 662 0.59 2.24 -3.53
N SER A 663 1.05 3.03 -4.48
CA SER A 663 2.31 2.79 -5.17
C SER A 663 3.04 4.10 -5.41
N ASP A 664 4.35 4.00 -5.60
CA ASP A 664 5.25 5.15 -5.75
C ASP A 664 5.04 5.92 -7.05
N VAL A 665 4.33 5.29 -7.99
CA VAL A 665 4.14 5.77 -9.36
C VAL A 665 2.72 6.29 -9.56
N ILE A 666 1.76 5.86 -8.74
CA ILE A 666 0.35 5.98 -9.07
C ILE A 666 -0.45 6.57 -7.89
N GLU A 667 -1.14 7.68 -8.16
CA GLU A 667 -2.06 8.33 -7.22
C GLU A 667 -3.44 7.65 -7.26
N ALA A 668 -3.96 7.24 -6.09
CA ALA A 668 -5.21 6.50 -5.98
C ALA A 668 -6.40 7.22 -6.62
N ASP A 669 -6.51 8.54 -6.43
CA ASP A 669 -7.51 9.38 -7.09
C ASP A 669 -7.41 9.33 -8.62
N ALA A 670 -6.20 9.46 -9.17
CA ALA A 670 -5.99 9.42 -10.62
C ALA A 670 -6.31 8.04 -11.20
N VAL A 671 -6.07 6.97 -10.43
CA VAL A 671 -6.50 5.62 -10.79
C VAL A 671 -8.00 5.52 -10.79
N GLN A 672 -8.68 6.05 -9.77
CA GLN A 672 -10.14 6.06 -9.76
C GLN A 672 -10.66 6.78 -10.98
N ASP A 673 -10.23 8.03 -11.19
CA ASP A 673 -10.68 8.88 -12.28
C ASP A 673 -10.40 8.20 -13.63
N TYR A 674 -9.21 7.61 -13.82
CA TYR A 674 -8.86 6.84 -15.02
C TYR A 674 -9.77 5.62 -15.20
N LEU A 675 -9.96 4.79 -14.18
CA LEU A 675 -10.75 3.57 -14.28
C LEU A 675 -12.23 3.90 -14.50
N GLU A 676 -12.78 4.87 -13.77
CA GLU A 676 -14.14 5.36 -13.96
C GLU A 676 -14.30 5.94 -15.36
N GLN A 677 -13.40 6.78 -15.85
CA GLN A 677 -13.49 7.31 -17.21
C GLN A 677 -13.35 6.21 -18.27
N TYR A 678 -12.38 5.31 -18.09
CA TYR A 678 -12.13 4.20 -19.01
C TYR A 678 -13.36 3.29 -19.12
N TYR A 679 -14.01 2.97 -18.00
CA TYR A 679 -15.19 2.11 -17.97
C TYR A 679 -16.51 2.85 -18.25
N SER A 680 -16.63 4.13 -17.91
CA SER A 680 -17.81 4.97 -18.19
C SER A 680 -18.06 5.17 -19.69
N SER A 681 -17.00 5.10 -20.51
CA SER A 681 -17.13 5.07 -21.98
C SER A 681 -17.99 3.90 -22.48
N THR A 682 -18.08 2.82 -21.70
CA THR A 682 -18.77 1.57 -22.05
C THR A 682 -20.03 1.35 -21.21
N ALA A 683 -20.11 1.90 -19.98
CA ALA A 683 -21.23 1.78 -19.06
C ALA A 683 -21.55 3.12 -18.38
N THR A 684 -22.72 3.71 -18.61
CA THR A 684 -23.05 5.09 -18.21
C THR A 684 -23.18 5.35 -16.69
N HIS A 685 -23.19 4.32 -15.84
CA HIS A 685 -23.28 4.45 -14.37
C HIS A 685 -22.45 3.38 -13.64
N PHE A 686 -21.17 3.27 -13.97
CA PHE A 686 -20.22 2.39 -13.28
C PHE A 686 -19.39 3.21 -12.27
N ALA A 687 -19.47 2.86 -10.98
CA ALA A 687 -18.73 3.52 -9.91
C ALA A 687 -17.69 2.59 -9.30
N VAL A 688 -16.52 3.14 -8.98
CA VAL A 688 -15.48 2.40 -8.25
C VAL A 688 -15.58 2.76 -6.78
N ARG A 689 -15.93 1.78 -5.94
CA ARG A 689 -15.93 1.92 -4.48
C ARG A 689 -14.59 1.40 -3.94
N TRP A 690 -13.89 2.24 -3.20
CA TRP A 690 -12.68 1.85 -2.48
C TRP A 690 -13.01 1.14 -1.19
N GLY A 691 -12.25 0.10 -0.91
CA GLY A 691 -12.38 -0.69 0.30
C GLY A 691 -12.26 -2.17 0.02
N THR A 692 -12.40 -2.96 1.07
CA THR A 692 -12.38 -4.41 0.93
C THR A 692 -13.74 -4.94 0.48
N PRO A 693 -13.77 -6.08 -0.24
CA PRO A 693 -15.02 -6.79 -0.50
C PRO A 693 -15.80 -7.11 0.80
N SER A 694 -15.10 -7.46 1.89
CA SER A 694 -15.72 -7.74 3.18
C SER A 694 -16.45 -6.52 3.75
N GLU A 695 -15.86 -5.32 3.69
CA GLU A 695 -16.53 -4.08 4.10
C GLU A 695 -17.80 -3.81 3.30
N LEU A 696 -17.79 -4.04 1.98
CA LEU A 696 -19.02 -3.92 1.16
C LEU A 696 -20.09 -4.88 1.66
N LEU A 697 -19.71 -6.15 1.86
CA LEU A 697 -20.64 -7.21 2.22
C LEU A 697 -21.23 -7.00 3.62
N THR A 698 -20.43 -6.58 4.59
CA THR A 698 -20.91 -6.25 5.93
C THR A 698 -21.88 -5.07 5.91
N GLU A 699 -21.58 -4.00 5.15
CA GLU A 699 -22.50 -2.88 4.95
C GLU A 699 -23.82 -3.35 4.31
N LEU A 700 -23.73 -4.15 3.25
CA LEU A 700 -24.90 -4.67 2.53
C LEU A 700 -25.76 -5.59 3.40
N ARG A 701 -25.14 -6.49 4.19
CA ARG A 701 -25.83 -7.35 5.16
C ARG A 701 -26.53 -6.54 6.24
N SER A 702 -25.86 -5.53 6.78
CA SER A 702 -26.42 -4.64 7.80
C SER A 702 -27.67 -3.91 7.29
N GLN A 703 -27.60 -3.33 6.08
CA GLN A 703 -28.76 -2.65 5.47
C GLN A 703 -29.87 -3.61 5.07
N TRP A 704 -29.54 -4.83 4.63
CA TRP A 704 -30.54 -5.87 4.35
C TRP A 704 -31.29 -6.35 5.60
N SER A 705 -30.61 -6.35 6.75
CA SER A 705 -31.18 -6.81 8.03
C SER A 705 -31.94 -5.71 8.79
N SER A 706 -31.81 -4.45 8.35
CA SER A 706 -32.48 -3.27 8.91
C SER A 706 -33.85 -3.07 8.28
#